data_AF-A0A1V5NIH6-F1
#
_entry.id   AF-A0A1V5NIH6-F1
#
_cell.length_a   1.000
_cell.length_b   1.000
_cell.length_c   1.000
_cell.angle_alpha   90.00
_cell.angle_beta   90.00
_cell.angle_gamma   90.00
#
_symmetry.space_group_name_H-M   'P 1'
#
loop_
_entity.id
_entity.type
_entity.pdbx_description
1 polymer ?
#
loop_
_entity_poly.entity_id
_entity_poly.type
_entity_poly.pdbx_seq_one_letter_code
_entity_poly.pdbx_strand_id
1 'polypeptide(L)'
;MRCLRIGITGAVLVVALLAAPLSAWGPMTHLAVNTRAWSAAALDSRLLRAVPDSMKAAFIGGGPAPDIKFNAGDGFPREFHFDPETILRMVDLAKSDSRYGLEDVAMALGWAGHLFAEVPSAHTSEGYPSTKVTVPLSNAAYINHQLCELCTDILVYRDMKESLRKATVSFPVRLLEASMKAEHERDPKIATMSAESLRTAGNAFLPTVIGVRTIADYLLEERPELLDEMDAFYGERQELIDRSVTDVAAMLREHGLLETAKTSVESADRTYRVRVPLQGTLKDKVKTFVYNALYKSLRTGTANDIFTFVACHAIDGVISNGLKDELMEVAGKAVGGSIANDKRHQQIVVRFVSGLLTRHDLTFPEIIAYAIEGIETDPAFVAKRQRQFAALGLATDGRRKYGAADVSAAIAEVKRIEDVRREWPWFWPFRPSLEKLADARSRASRLMACMILDDAVAAPILKNRAEALLKADRALRAAMWNSRSTSWFTPIKKWKARQEFEKAEAALAPQELFFAQLIAVQREIGTGADRAAKLEKLWNQADIRRREIKTCLANARAALAKLPITRLADREKTKDEIRNLENDERAADEYVAALEMLRKTSPAPTSGTASDTATVSSVALSVSGTSAVTMPEKYAGCTDLELRRLREAAYKKYTALTLSRQTDDPEAIAALQELREIDQARRALEAMSGAK
;
A
#
# COMPACT_ATOMS: atom_id res chain seq x y z
N MET A 1 57.72 9.75 -26.73
CA MET A 1 57.70 8.70 -25.69
C MET A 1 57.79 9.36 -24.32
N ARG A 2 56.78 9.06 -23.46
CA ARG A 2 56.78 8.89 -21.99
C ARG A 2 57.55 9.89 -21.11
N CYS A 3 57.05 10.36 -19.97
CA CYS A 3 55.77 10.22 -19.28
C CYS A 3 55.73 11.37 -18.24
N LEU A 4 54.59 12.03 -18.13
CA LEU A 4 54.36 13.17 -17.26
C LEU A 4 54.24 12.75 -15.78
N ARG A 5 54.94 13.47 -14.90
CA ARG A 5 54.65 13.54 -13.47
C ARG A 5 53.46 14.47 -13.27
N ILE A 6 52.35 13.96 -12.75
CA ILE A 6 51.36 14.76 -12.02
C ILE A 6 51.23 14.08 -10.65
N GLY A 7 51.85 14.72 -9.66
CA GLY A 7 51.76 14.32 -8.27
C GLY A 7 50.52 14.91 -7.60
N ILE A 8 50.00 14.17 -6.63
CA ILE A 8 49.39 14.72 -5.41
C ILE A 8 48.26 15.73 -5.69
N THR A 9 47.17 15.29 -6.33
CA THR A 9 45.91 16.07 -6.32
C THR A 9 44.64 15.26 -6.65
N GLY A 10 44.73 13.97 -7.02
CA GLY A 10 43.60 13.26 -7.61
C GLY A 10 43.00 12.05 -6.85
N ALA A 11 43.64 11.52 -5.81
CA ALA A 11 43.27 10.18 -5.30
C ALA A 11 42.80 10.12 -3.83
N VAL A 12 42.91 11.22 -3.06
CA VAL A 12 42.53 11.22 -1.63
C VAL A 12 41.45 12.27 -1.30
N LEU A 13 41.15 13.18 -2.24
CA LEU A 13 40.12 14.22 -2.07
C LEU A 13 38.77 13.87 -2.75
N VAL A 14 38.68 12.72 -3.44
CA VAL A 14 37.49 12.30 -4.22
C VAL A 14 36.75 11.10 -3.58
N VAL A 15 37.13 10.73 -2.35
CA VAL A 15 36.19 10.18 -1.38
C VAL A 15 35.67 11.37 -0.57
N ALA A 16 35.06 12.40 -1.19
CA ALA A 16 33.61 12.44 -1.31
C ALA A 16 32.98 11.69 -0.11
N LEU A 17 32.86 12.28 1.09
CA LEU A 17 31.98 13.43 1.37
C LEU A 17 30.61 13.34 0.69
N LEU A 18 30.19 12.12 0.32
CA LEU A 18 28.79 11.77 0.25
C LEU A 18 28.37 11.51 1.70
N ALA A 19 27.76 12.52 2.34
CA ALA A 19 26.87 12.29 3.46
C ALA A 19 25.73 11.39 2.96
N ALA A 20 25.99 10.09 2.92
CA ALA A 20 24.98 9.11 2.62
C ALA A 20 23.98 9.16 3.77
N PRO A 21 22.67 9.28 3.51
CA PRO A 21 21.67 9.36 4.57
C PRO A 21 21.76 8.11 5.44
N LEU A 22 22.08 8.30 6.71
CA LEU A 22 22.23 7.23 7.69
C LEU A 22 20.88 6.97 8.35
N SER A 23 20.49 5.71 8.51
CA SER A 23 19.11 5.34 8.82
C SER A 23 18.89 4.92 10.25
N ALA A 24 17.72 5.27 10.79
CA ALA A 24 17.23 4.74 12.06
C ALA A 24 16.11 3.75 11.79
N TRP A 25 16.14 2.64 12.50
CA TRP A 25 15.34 1.47 12.18
C TRP A 25 14.49 1.07 13.37
N GLY A 26 13.24 0.71 13.08
CA GLY A 26 12.37 0.14 14.09
C GLY A 26 12.71 -1.34 14.37
N PRO A 27 12.05 -1.92 15.39
CA PRO A 27 12.29 -3.30 15.82
C PRO A 27 12.10 -4.34 14.71
N MET A 28 11.12 -4.20 13.80
CA MET A 28 10.96 -5.18 12.71
C MET A 28 12.09 -5.10 11.70
N THR A 29 12.55 -3.87 11.42
CA THR A 29 13.65 -3.63 10.49
C THR A 29 14.96 -4.20 11.04
N HIS A 30 15.24 -4.05 12.34
CA HIS A 30 16.39 -4.69 12.99
C HIS A 30 16.36 -6.22 12.93
N LEU A 31 15.19 -6.83 13.17
CA LEU A 31 15.03 -8.29 13.00
C LEU A 31 15.32 -8.72 11.55
N ALA A 32 14.83 -7.96 10.58
CA ALA A 32 15.02 -8.25 9.16
C ALA A 32 16.48 -8.08 8.72
N VAL A 33 17.13 -6.99 9.14
CA VAL A 33 18.55 -6.74 8.86
C VAL A 33 19.40 -7.87 9.42
N ASN A 34 19.23 -8.25 10.69
CA ASN A 34 19.97 -9.37 11.27
C ASN A 34 19.66 -10.70 10.54
N THR A 35 18.41 -10.94 10.16
CA THR A 35 18.04 -12.16 9.41
C THR A 35 18.77 -12.24 8.07
N ARG A 36 18.79 -11.14 7.32
CA ARG A 36 19.46 -11.05 6.00
C ARG A 36 20.98 -11.06 6.15
N ALA A 37 21.53 -10.36 7.12
CA ALA A 37 22.97 -10.28 7.39
C ALA A 37 23.54 -11.64 7.82
N TRP A 38 22.85 -12.36 8.70
CA TRP A 38 23.23 -13.74 9.05
C TRP A 38 23.26 -14.63 7.81
N SER A 39 22.26 -14.53 6.95
CA SER A 39 22.18 -15.33 5.72
C SER A 39 23.31 -14.98 4.74
N ALA A 40 23.68 -13.70 4.63
CA ALA A 40 24.78 -13.23 3.80
C ALA A 40 26.17 -13.60 4.36
N ALA A 41 26.32 -13.66 5.68
CA ALA A 41 27.56 -14.06 6.36
C ALA A 41 27.73 -15.59 6.40
N ALA A 42 26.64 -16.36 6.46
CA ALA A 42 26.64 -17.82 6.58
C ALA A 42 27.22 -18.58 5.38
N LEU A 43 27.45 -17.88 4.27
CA LEU A 43 28.22 -18.40 3.12
C LEU A 43 29.69 -18.68 3.47
N ASP A 44 30.21 -18.09 4.56
CA ASP A 44 31.52 -18.41 5.12
C ASP A 44 31.37 -19.19 6.44
N SER A 45 31.27 -20.52 6.32
CA SER A 45 31.05 -21.43 7.46
C SER A 45 32.17 -21.43 8.50
N ARG A 46 33.35 -20.87 8.18
CA ARG A 46 34.47 -20.75 9.14
C ARG A 46 34.27 -19.60 10.12
N LEU A 47 33.51 -18.57 9.74
CA LEU A 47 33.36 -17.33 10.49
C LEU A 47 32.18 -17.32 11.47
N LEU A 48 31.15 -18.15 11.27
CA LEU A 48 29.96 -18.17 12.14
C LEU A 48 30.04 -19.14 13.33
N ARG A 49 31.24 -19.37 13.89
CA ARG A 49 31.36 -20.23 15.08
C ARG A 49 30.59 -19.69 16.29
N ALA A 50 30.45 -18.37 16.40
CA ALA A 50 29.65 -17.72 17.45
C ALA A 50 28.13 -17.75 17.19
N VAL A 51 27.70 -17.85 15.92
CA VAL A 51 26.28 -17.85 15.53
C VAL A 51 25.98 -18.98 14.53
N PRO A 52 26.13 -20.25 14.93
CA PRO A 52 25.68 -21.37 14.11
C PRO A 52 24.16 -21.31 13.90
N ASP A 53 23.63 -22.12 12.97
CA ASP A 53 22.19 -22.15 12.67
C ASP A 53 21.31 -22.37 13.92
N SER A 54 21.77 -23.19 14.87
CA SER A 54 21.09 -23.41 16.16
C SER A 54 20.97 -22.16 17.04
N MET A 55 21.81 -21.15 16.83
CA MET A 55 21.85 -19.89 17.58
C MET A 55 21.33 -18.69 16.77
N LYS A 56 20.96 -18.91 15.50
CA LYS A 56 20.43 -17.89 14.60
C LYS A 56 19.30 -17.08 15.23
N ALA A 57 18.36 -17.75 15.91
CA ALA A 57 17.21 -17.07 16.54
C ALA A 57 17.61 -16.11 17.66
N ALA A 58 18.68 -16.41 18.41
CA ALA A 58 19.17 -15.56 19.49
C ALA A 58 19.90 -14.32 18.95
N PHE A 59 20.67 -14.48 17.88
CA PHE A 59 21.28 -13.37 17.16
C PHE A 59 20.24 -12.43 16.53
N ILE A 60 19.27 -12.98 15.80
CA ILE A 60 18.20 -12.18 15.21
C ILE A 60 17.46 -11.40 16.30
N GLY A 61 17.08 -12.08 17.39
CA GLY A 61 16.33 -11.47 18.48
C GLY A 61 17.08 -10.43 19.31
N GLY A 62 18.41 -10.39 19.23
CA GLY A 62 19.23 -9.37 19.88
C GLY A 62 19.15 -7.99 19.23
N GLY A 63 18.79 -7.91 17.94
CA GLY A 63 18.78 -6.66 17.17
C GLY A 63 17.82 -5.58 17.71
N PRO A 64 16.57 -5.89 18.08
CA PRO A 64 15.65 -4.88 18.61
C PRO A 64 15.92 -4.45 20.05
N ALA A 65 16.85 -5.13 20.75
CA ALA A 65 17.01 -4.95 22.19
C ALA A 65 17.50 -3.54 22.60
N PRO A 66 18.36 -2.83 21.86
CA PRO A 66 18.79 -1.49 22.25
C PRO A 66 17.67 -0.44 22.24
N ASP A 67 16.59 -0.68 21.47
CA ASP A 67 15.42 0.21 21.39
C ASP A 67 14.48 0.10 22.59
N ILE A 68 14.71 -0.84 23.51
CA ILE A 68 13.91 -0.98 24.72
C ILE A 68 14.02 0.31 25.55
N LYS A 69 12.87 0.97 25.75
CA LYS A 69 12.73 2.10 26.67
C LYS A 69 12.19 1.63 28.03
N PHE A 70 12.72 2.20 29.09
CA PHE A 70 12.34 2.00 30.49
C PHE A 70 11.06 2.78 30.84
N ASN A 71 10.46 2.48 31.99
CA ASN A 71 9.33 3.29 32.48
C ASN A 71 9.80 4.75 32.61
N ALA A 72 8.98 5.71 32.15
CA ALA A 72 9.28 7.15 32.07
C ALA A 72 10.12 7.63 30.87
N GLY A 73 10.46 6.74 29.91
CA GLY A 73 11.08 7.14 28.65
C GLY A 73 12.61 7.12 28.62
N ASP A 74 13.26 6.80 29.74
CA ASP A 74 14.71 6.58 29.77
C ASP A 74 15.07 5.35 28.94
N GLY A 75 16.14 5.41 28.14
CA GLY A 75 16.69 4.26 27.42
C GLY A 75 17.89 3.67 28.13
N PHE A 76 18.46 2.60 27.57
CA PHE A 76 19.79 2.13 27.97
C PHE A 76 20.80 3.28 28.06
N PRO A 77 21.85 3.16 28.90
CA PRO A 77 22.94 4.13 28.91
C PRO A 77 23.39 4.42 27.48
N ARG A 78 23.64 5.69 27.18
CA ARG A 78 23.82 6.20 25.81
C ARG A 78 24.84 5.38 25.02
N GLU A 79 25.91 4.95 25.68
CA GLU A 79 27.01 4.16 25.14
C GLU A 79 26.52 2.80 24.64
N PHE A 80 25.59 2.16 25.36
CA PHE A 80 25.01 0.88 24.95
C PHE A 80 23.97 0.99 23.83
N HIS A 81 23.59 2.22 23.47
CA HIS A 81 22.67 2.52 22.38
C HIS A 81 23.39 3.04 21.12
N PHE A 82 24.55 3.71 21.28
CA PHE A 82 25.18 4.44 20.18
C PHE A 82 26.70 4.24 20.00
N ASP A 83 27.39 3.56 20.93
CA ASP A 83 28.84 3.36 20.84
C ASP A 83 29.20 1.91 20.44
N PRO A 84 29.60 1.68 19.17
CA PRO A 84 30.02 0.36 18.72
C PRO A 84 31.17 -0.22 19.54
N GLU A 85 32.11 0.60 20.03
CA GLU A 85 33.25 0.09 20.79
C GLU A 85 32.83 -0.49 22.14
N THR A 86 31.94 0.20 22.85
CA THR A 86 31.33 -0.30 24.10
C THR A 86 30.64 -1.65 23.88
N ILE A 87 29.91 -1.80 22.78
CA ILE A 87 29.20 -3.05 22.49
C ILE A 87 30.14 -4.17 22.04
N LEU A 88 31.20 -3.87 21.30
CA LEU A 88 32.22 -4.86 20.97
C LEU A 88 32.96 -5.36 22.23
N ARG A 89 33.21 -4.50 23.22
CA ARG A 89 33.73 -4.93 24.53
C ARG A 89 32.76 -5.86 25.27
N MET A 90 31.45 -5.64 25.15
CA MET A 90 30.45 -6.57 25.69
C MET A 90 30.51 -7.93 24.97
N VAL A 91 30.66 -7.94 23.65
CA VAL A 91 30.84 -9.17 22.85
C VAL A 91 32.10 -9.92 23.30
N ASP A 92 33.22 -9.21 23.47
CA ASP A 92 34.48 -9.80 23.92
C ASP A 92 34.38 -10.37 25.33
N LEU A 93 33.71 -9.67 26.25
CA LEU A 93 33.42 -10.18 27.60
C LEU A 93 32.61 -11.49 27.53
N ALA A 94 31.59 -11.56 26.67
CA ALA A 94 30.79 -12.76 26.48
C ALA A 94 31.63 -13.93 25.94
N LYS A 95 32.57 -13.65 25.04
CA LYS A 95 33.48 -14.65 24.46
C LYS A 95 34.55 -15.11 25.44
N SER A 96 35.13 -14.23 26.24
CA SER A 96 36.26 -14.55 27.10
C SER A 96 35.85 -15.20 28.43
N ASP A 97 34.70 -14.81 29.00
CA ASP A 97 34.29 -15.27 30.32
C ASP A 97 33.46 -16.57 30.26
N SER A 98 33.92 -17.62 30.92
CA SER A 98 33.30 -18.95 30.92
C SER A 98 31.89 -19.00 31.52
N ARG A 99 31.46 -17.96 32.24
CA ARG A 99 30.11 -17.85 32.81
C ARG A 99 29.03 -17.65 31.74
N TYR A 100 29.41 -17.16 30.55
CA TYR A 100 28.49 -16.91 29.44
C TYR A 100 28.59 -18.00 28.37
N GLY A 101 27.43 -18.46 27.91
CA GLY A 101 27.31 -19.52 26.91
C GLY A 101 27.23 -18.99 25.48
N LEU A 102 27.17 -19.90 24.50
CA LEU A 102 27.11 -19.54 23.08
C LEU A 102 25.91 -18.65 22.72
N GLU A 103 24.76 -18.88 23.36
CA GLU A 103 23.56 -18.05 23.13
C GLU A 103 23.71 -16.61 23.65
N ASP A 104 24.47 -16.39 24.74
CA ASP A 104 24.75 -15.05 25.26
C ASP A 104 25.65 -14.27 24.29
N VAL A 105 26.63 -14.95 23.68
CA VAL A 105 27.46 -14.39 22.60
C VAL A 105 26.59 -14.05 21.39
N ALA A 106 25.69 -14.94 20.97
CA ALA A 106 24.81 -14.71 19.84
C ALA A 106 23.88 -13.50 20.07
N MET A 107 23.28 -13.36 21.26
CA MET A 107 22.46 -12.19 21.59
C MET A 107 23.29 -10.89 21.65
N ALA A 108 24.53 -10.94 22.18
CA ALA A 108 25.43 -9.79 22.21
C ALA A 108 25.86 -9.35 20.81
N LEU A 109 26.14 -10.31 19.90
CA LEU A 109 26.37 -10.02 18.49
C LEU A 109 25.10 -9.47 17.81
N GLY A 110 23.91 -9.96 18.22
CA GLY A 110 22.63 -9.41 17.75
C GLY A 110 22.45 -7.94 18.13
N TRP A 111 22.83 -7.61 19.38
CA TRP A 111 22.88 -6.23 19.88
C TRP A 111 23.90 -5.38 19.12
N ALA A 112 25.09 -5.90 18.84
CA ALA A 112 26.05 -5.23 17.95
C ALA A 112 25.43 -5.01 16.56
N GLY A 113 24.68 -6.00 16.05
CA GLY A 113 23.95 -5.89 14.79
C GLY A 113 23.04 -4.67 14.73
N HIS A 114 22.37 -4.28 15.82
CA HIS A 114 21.63 -3.03 15.89
C HIS A 114 22.53 -1.82 15.62
N LEU A 115 23.61 -1.65 16.39
CA LEU A 115 24.46 -0.46 16.30
C LEU A 115 25.22 -0.35 14.99
N PHE A 116 25.46 -1.47 14.30
CA PHE A 116 26.06 -1.49 12.97
C PHE A 116 25.02 -1.39 11.85
N ALA A 117 23.76 -1.73 12.13
CA ALA A 117 22.64 -1.49 11.23
C ALA A 117 22.24 0.00 11.25
N GLU A 118 22.24 0.59 12.43
CA GLU A 118 22.18 2.03 12.63
C GLU A 118 23.56 2.63 12.35
N VAL A 119 23.63 3.92 12.02
CA VAL A 119 24.93 4.60 12.02
C VAL A 119 24.79 5.86 12.88
N PRO A 120 25.78 6.28 13.67
CA PRO A 120 25.62 7.37 14.66
C PRO A 120 25.05 8.69 14.13
N SER A 121 25.10 8.95 12.82
CA SER A 121 24.47 10.13 12.22
C SER A 121 22.97 9.99 11.91
N ALA A 122 22.37 8.82 12.06
CA ALA A 122 20.94 8.58 11.83
C ALA A 122 20.02 9.42 12.73
N HIS A 123 20.51 9.76 13.94
CA HIS A 123 19.84 10.67 14.87
C HIS A 123 20.35 12.11 14.78
N THR A 124 21.19 12.42 13.80
CA THR A 124 21.63 13.80 13.52
C THR A 124 20.67 14.49 12.57
N SER A 125 20.87 15.79 12.37
CA SER A 125 20.13 16.58 11.38
C SER A 125 20.25 16.06 9.95
N GLU A 126 21.25 15.23 9.65
CA GLU A 126 21.52 14.66 8.33
C GLU A 126 21.02 13.20 8.17
N GLY A 127 20.51 12.59 9.25
CA GLY A 127 19.98 11.24 9.22
C GLY A 127 18.74 11.09 8.34
N TYR A 128 18.46 9.87 7.88
CA TYR A 128 17.30 9.51 7.08
C TYR A 128 15.98 9.96 7.72
N PRO A 129 15.72 9.72 9.03
CA PRO A 129 14.59 10.33 9.75
C PRO A 129 14.44 11.85 9.64
N SER A 130 15.56 12.57 9.77
CA SER A 130 15.61 14.04 9.75
C SER A 130 15.52 14.61 8.34
N THR A 131 15.92 13.82 7.35
CA THR A 131 15.88 14.20 5.94
C THR A 131 14.54 13.82 5.31
N LYS A 132 13.96 12.65 5.61
CA LYS A 132 12.66 12.18 5.13
C LYS A 132 11.50 12.93 5.81
N VAL A 133 11.01 13.98 5.17
CA VAL A 133 9.93 14.81 5.74
C VAL A 133 8.57 14.18 5.44
N THR A 134 7.98 13.52 6.42
CA THR A 134 6.59 13.02 6.36
C THR A 134 5.61 14.14 6.76
N VAL A 135 5.83 14.73 7.93
CA VAL A 135 5.08 15.88 8.46
C VAL A 135 5.92 17.16 8.43
N PRO A 136 5.45 18.25 7.76
CA PRO A 136 6.23 19.46 7.55
C PRO A 136 6.01 20.47 8.69
N LEU A 137 6.55 20.18 9.87
CA LEU A 137 6.41 21.01 11.06
C LEU A 137 7.77 21.52 11.54
N SER A 138 7.76 22.60 12.31
CA SER A 138 8.94 23.03 13.05
C SER A 138 9.34 21.96 14.07
N ASN A 139 10.64 21.68 14.21
CA ASN A 139 11.18 20.63 15.08
C ASN A 139 10.62 19.21 14.81
N ALA A 140 10.22 18.92 13.57
CA ALA A 140 9.60 17.65 13.21
C ALA A 140 10.55 16.43 13.19
N ALA A 141 11.84 16.60 13.47
CA ALA A 141 12.83 15.51 13.35
C ALA A 141 12.40 14.27 14.13
N TYR A 142 11.96 14.45 15.38
CA TYR A 142 11.54 13.34 16.24
C TYR A 142 10.23 12.67 15.78
N ILE A 143 9.24 13.43 15.31
CA ILE A 143 7.98 12.86 14.81
C ILE A 143 8.17 12.16 13.47
N ASN A 144 8.96 12.74 12.55
CA ASN A 144 9.31 12.10 11.28
C ASN A 144 10.10 10.82 11.52
N HIS A 145 10.97 10.78 12.52
CA HIS A 145 11.65 9.58 12.98
C HIS A 145 10.68 8.46 13.34
N GLN A 146 9.75 8.72 14.27
CA GLN A 146 8.79 7.72 14.73
C GLN A 146 7.87 7.23 13.62
N LEU A 147 7.42 8.14 12.74
CA LEU A 147 6.59 7.76 11.59
C LEU A 147 7.37 6.96 10.55
N CYS A 148 8.65 7.30 10.34
CA CYS A 148 9.54 6.59 9.42
C CYS A 148 9.82 5.17 9.92
N GLU A 149 10.13 5.00 11.20
CA GLU A 149 10.33 3.68 11.83
C GLU A 149 9.07 2.81 11.69
N LEU A 150 7.90 3.34 12.07
CA LEU A 150 6.64 2.60 11.94
C LEU A 150 6.39 2.16 10.49
N CYS A 151 6.48 3.09 9.54
CA CYS A 151 6.17 2.78 8.15
C CYS A 151 7.18 1.77 7.57
N THR A 152 8.47 1.96 7.85
CA THR A 152 9.53 1.04 7.41
C THR A 152 9.30 -0.35 8.01
N ASP A 153 9.02 -0.44 9.31
CA ASP A 153 8.76 -1.71 9.97
C ASP A 153 7.53 -2.45 9.41
N ILE A 154 6.44 -1.71 9.15
CA ILE A 154 5.24 -2.28 8.52
C ILE A 154 5.60 -2.88 7.15
N LEU A 155 6.33 -2.13 6.33
CA LEU A 155 6.70 -2.54 4.98
C LEU A 155 7.70 -3.70 4.98
N VAL A 156 8.71 -3.67 5.86
CA VAL A 156 9.66 -4.77 6.03
C VAL A 156 8.95 -6.02 6.55
N TYR A 157 7.99 -5.87 7.45
CA TYR A 157 7.17 -6.99 7.91
C TYR A 157 6.29 -7.56 6.79
N ARG A 158 5.71 -6.71 5.92
CA ARG A 158 5.03 -7.17 4.69
C ARG A 158 5.97 -8.06 3.86
N ASP A 159 7.20 -7.61 3.63
CA ASP A 159 8.14 -8.28 2.74
C ASP A 159 8.72 -9.59 3.35
N MET A 160 8.82 -9.67 4.69
CA MET A 160 9.44 -10.79 5.41
C MET A 160 8.51 -11.49 6.41
N LYS A 161 7.19 -11.39 6.24
CA LYS A 161 6.16 -11.90 7.18
C LYS A 161 6.45 -13.29 7.71
N GLU A 162 6.76 -14.23 6.82
CA GLU A 162 6.96 -15.64 7.17
C GLU A 162 8.18 -15.87 8.08
N SER A 163 9.23 -15.07 7.92
CA SER A 163 10.44 -15.13 8.75
C SER A 163 10.23 -14.41 10.08
N LEU A 164 9.62 -13.23 10.05
CA LEU A 164 9.45 -12.36 11.22
C LEU A 164 8.30 -12.82 12.14
N ARG A 165 7.30 -13.53 11.62
CA ARG A 165 6.17 -14.02 12.44
C ARG A 165 6.58 -14.96 13.57
N LYS A 166 7.73 -15.64 13.44
CA LYS A 166 8.30 -16.58 14.42
C LYS A 166 9.50 -16.00 15.16
N ALA A 167 9.91 -14.77 14.85
CA ALA A 167 11.02 -14.13 15.52
C ALA A 167 10.68 -13.90 17.00
N THR A 168 11.71 -13.83 17.82
CA THR A 168 11.62 -13.47 19.24
C THR A 168 12.50 -12.27 19.49
N VAL A 169 12.16 -11.41 20.45
CA VAL A 169 13.10 -10.40 20.97
C VAL A 169 13.81 -11.01 22.17
N SER A 170 15.14 -10.89 22.24
CA SER A 170 15.93 -11.50 23.29
C SER A 170 17.21 -10.75 23.62
N PHE A 171 17.55 -10.62 24.90
CA PHE A 171 18.83 -10.03 25.31
C PHE A 171 19.40 -10.62 26.62
N PRO A 172 20.74 -10.58 26.79
CA PRO A 172 21.42 -11.24 27.90
C PRO A 172 21.54 -10.32 29.12
N VAL A 173 20.55 -10.37 30.02
CA VAL A 173 20.43 -9.45 31.16
C VAL A 173 21.67 -9.42 32.06
N ARG A 174 22.21 -10.59 32.45
CA ARG A 174 23.41 -10.66 33.33
C ARG A 174 24.69 -10.21 32.63
N LEU A 175 24.79 -10.42 31.32
CA LEU A 175 25.93 -9.93 30.54
C LEU A 175 25.87 -8.40 30.46
N LEU A 176 24.71 -7.82 30.18
CA LEU A 176 24.51 -6.38 30.13
C LEU A 176 24.82 -5.72 31.47
N GLU A 177 24.30 -6.25 32.59
CA GLU A 177 24.62 -5.72 33.92
C GLU A 177 26.14 -5.75 34.19
N ALA A 178 26.81 -6.86 33.88
CA ALA A 178 28.25 -6.98 34.06
C ALA A 178 29.03 -6.03 33.15
N SER A 179 28.60 -5.89 31.89
CA SER A 179 29.21 -4.98 30.92
C SER A 179 29.06 -3.53 31.35
N MET A 180 27.87 -3.12 31.80
CA MET A 180 27.64 -1.76 32.30
C MET A 180 28.48 -1.45 33.53
N LYS A 181 28.63 -2.41 34.46
CA LYS A 181 29.53 -2.24 35.62
C LYS A 181 30.98 -2.07 35.17
N ALA A 182 31.44 -2.89 34.23
CA ALA A 182 32.80 -2.79 33.71
C ALA A 182 33.04 -1.45 32.97
N GLU A 183 32.05 -0.95 32.23
CA GLU A 183 32.15 0.38 31.60
C GLU A 183 32.09 1.51 32.61
N HIS A 184 31.27 1.40 33.67
CA HIS A 184 31.24 2.37 34.77
C HIS A 184 32.56 2.43 35.54
N GLU A 185 33.23 1.28 35.72
CA GLU A 185 34.58 1.21 36.30
C GLU A 185 35.63 1.93 35.43
N ARG A 186 35.43 1.96 34.10
CA ARG A 186 36.30 2.69 33.15
C ARG A 186 35.97 4.18 33.11
N ASP A 187 34.68 4.52 33.09
CA ASP A 187 34.18 5.90 33.16
C ASP A 187 32.99 5.97 34.12
N PRO A 188 33.18 6.54 35.34
CA PRO A 188 32.11 6.67 36.34
C PRO A 188 30.89 7.49 35.88
N LYS A 189 30.95 8.17 34.72
CA LYS A 189 29.80 8.87 34.14
C LYS A 189 28.81 7.93 33.45
N ILE A 190 29.24 6.73 33.06
CA ILE A 190 28.36 5.75 32.40
C ILE A 190 27.42 5.17 33.45
N ALA A 191 26.12 5.27 33.23
CA ALA A 191 25.13 4.76 34.17
C ALA A 191 25.09 3.22 34.19
N THR A 192 24.83 2.63 35.35
CA THR A 192 24.65 1.18 35.49
C THR A 192 23.20 0.80 35.75
N MET A 193 22.83 -0.42 35.37
CA MET A 193 21.50 -0.97 35.65
C MET A 193 21.59 -2.37 36.25
N SER A 194 20.67 -2.69 37.17
CA SER A 194 20.57 -4.03 37.74
C SER A 194 19.88 -5.00 36.78
N ALA A 195 20.17 -6.30 36.91
CA ALA A 195 19.47 -7.34 36.15
C ALA A 195 17.94 -7.28 36.27
N GLU A 196 17.41 -6.92 37.45
CA GLU A 196 15.97 -6.81 37.66
C GLU A 196 15.35 -5.65 36.89
N SER A 197 16.01 -4.49 36.88
CA SER A 197 15.60 -3.31 36.10
C SER A 197 15.59 -3.63 34.61
N LEU A 198 16.65 -4.27 34.12
CA LEU A 198 16.79 -4.72 32.74
C LEU A 198 15.71 -5.73 32.33
N ARG A 199 15.40 -6.71 33.18
CA ARG A 199 14.32 -7.67 32.93
C ARG A 199 12.95 -6.99 32.85
N THR A 200 12.70 -6.05 33.76
CA THR A 200 11.45 -5.27 33.80
C THR A 200 11.27 -4.43 32.54
N ALA A 201 12.36 -3.87 32.03
CA ALA A 201 12.41 -3.12 30.78
C ALA A 201 12.04 -3.96 29.56
N GLY A 202 12.65 -5.13 29.42
CA GLY A 202 12.36 -6.03 28.30
C GLY A 202 10.89 -6.42 28.22
N ASN A 203 10.24 -6.64 29.36
CA ASN A 203 8.81 -6.90 29.43
C ASN A 203 7.95 -5.68 29.04
N ALA A 204 8.46 -4.46 29.23
CA ALA A 204 7.76 -3.22 28.89
C ALA A 204 7.87 -2.84 27.40
N PHE A 205 8.83 -3.40 26.65
CA PHE A 205 9.02 -3.17 25.21
C PHE A 205 8.27 -4.17 24.31
N LEU A 206 7.94 -5.34 24.85
CA LEU A 206 7.05 -6.33 24.21
C LEU A 206 5.83 -5.71 23.50
N PRO A 207 5.11 -4.77 24.12
CA PRO A 207 3.92 -4.20 23.54
C PRO A 207 4.17 -3.45 22.21
N THR A 208 5.34 -2.83 22.04
CA THR A 208 5.71 -2.04 20.84
C THR A 208 5.87 -2.94 19.63
N VAL A 209 6.67 -3.98 19.80
CA VAL A 209 7.00 -4.95 18.75
C VAL A 209 5.75 -5.73 18.33
N ILE A 210 4.88 -6.08 19.29
CA ILE A 210 3.57 -6.68 18.99
C ILE A 210 2.66 -5.68 18.27
N GLY A 211 2.65 -4.42 18.70
CA GLY A 211 1.77 -3.39 18.15
C GLY A 211 2.04 -3.12 16.67
N VAL A 212 3.30 -2.87 16.32
CA VAL A 212 3.74 -2.64 14.93
C VAL A 212 3.43 -3.83 14.04
N ARG A 213 3.76 -5.05 14.50
CA ARG A 213 3.41 -6.28 13.77
C ARG A 213 1.92 -6.40 13.54
N THR A 214 1.10 -6.08 14.53
CA THR A 214 -0.34 -6.29 14.39
C THR A 214 -0.99 -5.24 13.50
N ILE A 215 -0.51 -4.00 13.53
CA ILE A 215 -0.87 -3.00 12.52
C ILE A 215 -0.50 -3.51 11.13
N ALA A 216 0.70 -4.07 10.95
CA ALA A 216 1.12 -4.61 9.67
C ALA A 216 0.28 -5.81 9.22
N ASP A 217 0.01 -6.79 10.09
CA ASP A 217 -0.87 -7.93 9.82
C ASP A 217 -2.29 -7.46 9.43
N TYR A 218 -2.83 -6.46 10.12
CA TYR A 218 -4.12 -5.84 9.78
C TYR A 218 -4.09 -5.16 8.40
N LEU A 219 -3.09 -4.32 8.12
CA LEU A 219 -2.99 -3.62 6.84
C LEU A 219 -2.81 -4.59 5.67
N LEU A 220 -2.08 -5.69 5.88
CA LEU A 220 -1.92 -6.75 4.89
C LEU A 220 -3.24 -7.44 4.52
N GLU A 221 -4.15 -7.59 5.48
CA GLU A 221 -5.43 -8.28 5.31
C GLU A 221 -6.52 -7.31 4.82
N GLU A 222 -6.64 -6.15 5.46
CA GLU A 222 -7.77 -5.24 5.29
C GLU A 222 -7.49 -4.08 4.34
N ARG A 223 -6.22 -3.65 4.20
CA ARG A 223 -5.82 -2.42 3.49
C ARG A 223 -4.52 -2.54 2.69
N PRO A 224 -4.33 -3.55 1.83
CA PRO A 224 -3.08 -3.74 1.08
C PRO A 224 -2.76 -2.55 0.15
N GLU A 225 -3.78 -1.81 -0.31
CA GLU A 225 -3.59 -0.61 -1.13
C GLU A 225 -2.87 0.52 -0.39
N LEU A 226 -3.03 0.64 0.94
CA LEU A 226 -2.24 1.60 1.72
C LEU A 226 -0.78 1.22 1.77
N LEU A 227 -0.48 -0.08 1.81
CA LEU A 227 0.89 -0.55 1.84
C LEU A 227 1.59 -0.22 0.53
N ASP A 228 0.92 -0.34 -0.61
CA ASP A 228 1.46 0.07 -1.90
C ASP A 228 1.73 1.59 -1.98
N GLU A 229 0.84 2.41 -1.43
CA GLU A 229 1.01 3.87 -1.37
C GLU A 229 2.13 4.27 -0.40
N MET A 230 2.21 3.60 0.76
CA MET A 230 3.27 3.78 1.75
C MET A 230 4.62 3.34 1.18
N ASP A 231 4.66 2.26 0.42
CA ASP A 231 5.85 1.75 -0.26
C ASP A 231 6.33 2.69 -1.35
N ALA A 232 5.41 3.27 -2.13
CA ALA A 232 5.75 4.33 -3.07
C ALA A 232 6.36 5.54 -2.34
N PHE A 233 5.81 5.90 -1.18
CA PHE A 233 6.33 7.01 -0.39
C PHE A 233 7.71 6.72 0.19
N TYR A 234 7.94 5.56 0.80
CA TYR A 234 9.20 5.17 1.47
C TYR A 234 10.07 4.23 0.61
N GLY A 235 9.95 4.29 -0.72
CA GLY A 235 10.59 3.33 -1.62
C GLY A 235 12.12 3.33 -1.54
N GLU A 236 12.72 4.48 -1.23
CA GLU A 236 14.17 4.62 -1.11
C GLU A 236 14.78 3.91 0.10
N ARG A 237 13.95 3.43 1.05
CA ARG A 237 14.43 2.70 2.24
C ARG A 237 15.23 1.45 1.89
N GLN A 238 14.94 0.82 0.74
CA GLN A 238 15.49 -0.51 0.42
C GLN A 238 17.01 -0.48 0.26
N GLU A 239 17.56 0.55 -0.40
CA GLU A 239 19.01 0.74 -0.56
C GLU A 239 19.71 0.89 0.80
N LEU A 240 19.04 1.58 1.73
CA LEU A 240 19.54 1.81 3.09
C LEU A 240 19.52 0.54 3.93
N ILE A 241 18.45 -0.26 3.82
CA ILE A 241 18.36 -1.58 4.46
C ILE A 241 19.47 -2.49 3.91
N ASP A 242 19.71 -2.49 2.59
CA ASP A 242 20.74 -3.33 1.97
C ASP A 242 22.15 -2.95 2.43
N ARG A 243 22.40 -1.65 2.65
CA ARG A 243 23.63 -1.18 3.29
C ARG A 243 23.74 -1.68 4.73
N SER A 244 22.72 -1.49 5.56
CA SER A 244 22.71 -1.99 6.94
C SER A 244 22.95 -3.50 7.01
N VAL A 245 22.36 -4.27 6.08
CA VAL A 245 22.62 -5.72 5.95
C VAL A 245 24.09 -6.00 5.65
N THR A 246 24.71 -5.22 4.77
CA THR A 246 26.13 -5.35 4.42
C THR A 246 27.03 -5.05 5.61
N ASP A 247 26.75 -3.96 6.32
CA ASP A 247 27.53 -3.51 7.48
C ASP A 247 27.44 -4.52 8.64
N VAL A 248 26.25 -5.02 8.94
CA VAL A 248 26.06 -6.10 9.95
C VAL A 248 26.71 -7.41 9.50
N ALA A 249 26.66 -7.75 8.22
CA ALA A 249 27.33 -8.94 7.70
C ALA A 249 28.86 -8.83 7.81
N ALA A 250 29.42 -7.64 7.58
CA ALA A 250 30.85 -7.37 7.77
C ALA A 250 31.25 -7.50 9.24
N MET A 251 30.49 -6.87 10.15
CA MET A 251 30.67 -7.01 11.60
C MET A 251 30.63 -8.48 12.03
N LEU A 252 29.67 -9.26 11.53
CA LEU A 252 29.59 -10.70 11.80
C LEU A 252 30.79 -11.49 11.28
N ARG A 253 31.38 -11.11 10.15
CA ARG A 253 32.57 -11.77 9.62
C ARG A 253 33.80 -11.49 10.48
N GLU A 254 33.93 -10.26 10.97
CA GLU A 254 35.06 -9.83 11.80
C GLU A 254 34.95 -10.38 13.23
N HIS A 255 33.77 -10.26 13.84
CA HIS A 255 33.54 -10.58 15.25
C HIS A 255 32.75 -11.88 15.47
N GLY A 256 32.38 -12.63 14.44
CA GLY A 256 31.67 -13.91 14.57
C GLY A 256 32.55 -15.11 14.96
N LEU A 257 33.87 -14.94 14.96
CA LEU A 257 34.80 -16.01 15.30
C LEU A 257 34.88 -16.23 16.83
N LEU A 258 34.95 -17.51 17.22
CA LEU A 258 35.28 -17.94 18.58
C LEU A 258 36.67 -18.57 18.60
N GLU A 259 37.56 -18.01 19.42
CA GLU A 259 38.89 -18.56 19.68
C GLU A 259 38.83 -19.79 20.59
N THR A 260 37.89 -19.81 21.54
CA THR A 260 37.68 -20.90 22.49
C THR A 260 36.30 -21.53 22.30
N ALA A 261 36.23 -22.86 22.46
CA ALA A 261 34.95 -23.57 22.37
C ALA A 261 34.06 -23.19 23.56
N LYS A 262 32.86 -22.69 23.26
CA LYS A 262 31.80 -22.43 24.24
C LYS A 262 30.81 -23.60 24.26
N THR A 263 30.17 -23.84 25.40
CA THR A 263 29.07 -24.80 25.47
C THR A 263 27.95 -24.34 24.54
N SER A 264 27.44 -25.26 23.72
CA SER A 264 26.23 -25.02 22.91
C SER A 264 24.97 -24.84 23.76
N VAL A 265 25.06 -25.25 25.03
CA VAL A 265 24.02 -25.08 26.04
C VAL A 265 24.17 -23.70 26.69
N GLU A 266 23.02 -23.11 26.99
CA GLU A 266 22.82 -21.88 27.74
C GLU A 266 23.75 -21.78 28.97
N SER A 267 24.11 -20.56 29.39
CA SER A 267 24.65 -20.40 30.75
C SER A 267 23.65 -21.02 31.74
N ALA A 268 24.13 -21.59 32.85
CA ALA A 268 23.34 -22.38 33.80
C ALA A 268 22.15 -21.62 34.46
N ASP A 269 21.93 -20.36 34.11
CA ASP A 269 21.05 -19.42 34.77
C ASP A 269 19.97 -18.87 33.83
N ARG A 270 19.04 -19.75 33.43
CA ARG A 270 17.86 -19.46 32.57
C ARG A 270 16.96 -18.35 33.13
N THR A 271 17.07 -18.06 34.42
CA THR A 271 16.22 -17.14 35.20
C THR A 271 16.44 -15.66 34.89
N TYR A 272 17.56 -15.30 34.26
CA TYR A 272 17.93 -13.91 33.96
C TYR A 272 18.17 -13.70 32.47
N ARG A 273 17.21 -14.14 31.67
CA ARG A 273 17.09 -13.80 30.26
C ARG A 273 15.68 -13.28 30.00
N VAL A 274 15.57 -12.36 29.06
CA VAL A 274 14.28 -11.99 28.49
C VAL A 274 14.26 -12.58 27.10
N ARG A 275 13.36 -13.55 26.85
CA ARG A 275 13.05 -14.03 25.50
C ARG A 275 11.56 -13.91 25.33
N VAL A 276 11.16 -13.12 24.34
CA VAL A 276 9.74 -12.85 24.15
C VAL A 276 9.29 -13.40 22.81
N PRO A 277 8.45 -14.45 22.80
CA PRO A 277 7.88 -14.96 21.57
C PRO A 277 6.91 -13.92 21.02
N LEU A 278 7.07 -13.58 19.74
CA LEU A 278 6.12 -12.70 19.05
C LEU A 278 4.85 -13.45 18.59
N GLN A 279 4.77 -14.76 18.84
CA GLN A 279 3.65 -15.65 18.47
C GLN A 279 2.60 -15.78 19.60
N GLY A 280 1.32 -15.88 19.20
CA GLY A 280 0.15 -16.00 20.08
C GLY A 280 -1.14 -15.73 19.29
N THR A 281 -2.29 -16.25 19.72
CA THR A 281 -3.56 -15.87 19.08
C THR A 281 -3.80 -14.37 19.27
N LEU A 282 -4.54 -13.74 18.35
CA LEU A 282 -4.91 -12.32 18.44
C LEU A 282 -5.48 -11.99 19.83
N LYS A 283 -6.35 -12.88 20.31
CA LYS A 283 -6.99 -12.82 21.63
C LYS A 283 -6.01 -12.99 22.79
N ASP A 284 -5.01 -13.87 22.69
CA ASP A 284 -4.01 -14.07 23.77
C ASP A 284 -3.00 -12.93 23.84
N LYS A 285 -2.65 -12.35 22.68
CA LYS A 285 -1.81 -11.16 22.57
C LYS A 285 -2.52 -9.94 23.16
N VAL A 286 -3.78 -9.73 22.78
CA VAL A 286 -4.65 -8.68 23.33
C VAL A 286 -4.90 -8.92 24.82
N LYS A 287 -5.18 -10.14 25.28
CA LYS A 287 -5.45 -10.41 26.71
C LYS A 287 -4.22 -10.22 27.60
N THR A 288 -3.05 -10.69 27.19
CA THR A 288 -1.79 -10.51 27.95
C THR A 288 -1.36 -9.04 27.97
N PHE A 289 -1.62 -8.33 26.87
CA PHE A 289 -1.36 -6.91 26.72
C PHE A 289 -2.34 -6.05 27.54
N VAL A 290 -3.66 -6.25 27.38
CA VAL A 290 -4.72 -5.51 28.07
C VAL A 290 -4.59 -5.71 29.59
N TYR A 291 -4.29 -6.92 30.06
CA TYR A 291 -4.11 -7.17 31.50
C TYR A 291 -2.87 -6.48 32.08
N ASN A 292 -1.73 -6.49 31.38
CA ASN A 292 -0.50 -5.86 31.88
C ASN A 292 -0.48 -4.34 31.66
N ALA A 293 -1.04 -3.84 30.57
CA ALA A 293 -1.15 -2.41 30.25
C ALA A 293 -2.21 -1.71 31.11
N LEU A 294 -3.43 -2.26 31.28
CA LEU A 294 -4.42 -1.66 32.20
C LEU A 294 -3.93 -1.71 33.65
N TYR A 295 -3.40 -2.85 34.11
CA TYR A 295 -3.03 -3.02 35.52
C TYR A 295 -1.90 -2.08 35.95
N LYS A 296 -0.97 -1.74 35.05
CA LYS A 296 0.14 -0.81 35.32
C LYS A 296 -0.23 0.65 35.03
N SER A 297 -0.97 0.93 33.97
CA SER A 297 -1.38 2.29 33.59
C SER A 297 -2.38 2.88 34.59
N LEU A 298 -3.23 2.06 35.23
CA LEU A 298 -4.15 2.50 36.29
C LEU A 298 -3.46 2.76 37.65
N ARG A 299 -2.23 2.28 37.85
CA ARG A 299 -1.51 2.40 39.14
C ARG A 299 -0.28 3.31 39.13
N THR A 300 0.35 3.53 37.97
CA THR A 300 1.70 4.14 37.92
C THR A 300 1.82 5.39 37.06
N GLY A 301 0.81 5.75 36.25
CA GLY A 301 0.85 6.95 35.41
C GLY A 301 1.97 6.98 34.36
N THR A 302 2.65 5.86 34.08
CA THR A 302 3.75 5.77 33.12
C THR A 302 3.30 5.07 31.84
N ALA A 303 3.26 5.83 30.74
CA ALA A 303 2.85 5.38 29.41
C ALA A 303 4.08 5.01 28.58
N ASN A 304 4.26 3.72 28.31
CA ASN A 304 5.31 3.24 27.42
C ASN A 304 4.70 2.83 26.07
N ASP A 305 4.95 3.70 25.10
CA ASP A 305 4.78 3.57 23.65
C ASP A 305 3.34 3.68 23.07
N ILE A 306 3.26 4.39 21.95
CA ILE A 306 2.05 4.75 21.22
C ILE A 306 1.59 3.63 20.28
N PHE A 307 2.52 2.89 19.66
CA PHE A 307 2.18 1.80 18.74
C PHE A 307 1.57 0.61 19.47
N THR A 308 2.09 0.36 20.65
CA THR A 308 1.53 -0.44 21.74
C THR A 308 0.05 -0.12 21.94
N PHE A 309 -0.28 1.09 22.41
CA PHE A 309 -1.62 1.39 22.90
C PHE A 309 -2.68 1.45 21.80
N VAL A 310 -2.29 1.90 20.60
CA VAL A 310 -3.21 2.01 19.46
C VAL A 310 -3.52 0.65 18.83
N ALA A 311 -2.54 -0.26 18.77
CA ALA A 311 -2.78 -1.63 18.39
C ALA A 311 -3.80 -2.28 19.33
N CYS A 312 -3.61 -2.13 20.64
CA CYS A 312 -4.40 -2.75 21.69
C CYS A 312 -5.94 -2.60 21.58
N HIS A 313 -6.42 -1.53 20.98
CA HIS A 313 -7.85 -1.21 20.94
C HIS A 313 -8.44 -1.27 19.52
N ALA A 314 -7.62 -1.35 18.47
CA ALA A 314 -8.08 -1.48 17.10
C ALA A 314 -8.31 -2.96 16.70
N ILE A 315 -7.69 -3.88 17.43
CA ILE A 315 -7.58 -5.29 17.08
C ILE A 315 -8.67 -6.13 17.76
N ASP A 316 -9.91 -5.96 17.33
CA ASP A 316 -10.89 -7.02 17.61
C ASP A 316 -11.86 -7.29 16.47
N GLY A 317 -11.65 -6.78 15.24
CA GLY A 317 -12.50 -7.07 14.05
C GLY A 317 -14.00 -6.75 14.21
N VAL A 318 -14.40 -6.35 15.42
CA VAL A 318 -15.68 -5.90 15.92
C VAL A 318 -15.39 -4.48 16.39
N ILE A 319 -15.10 -3.59 15.44
CA ILE A 319 -15.33 -2.18 15.70
C ILE A 319 -16.86 -2.02 15.70
N SER A 320 -17.49 -2.42 16.80
CA SER A 320 -18.77 -1.84 17.15
C SER A 320 -18.53 -0.35 17.37
N ASN A 321 -19.45 0.51 16.91
CA ASN A 321 -19.33 1.96 17.00
C ASN A 321 -19.02 2.50 18.42
N GLY A 322 -19.16 1.70 19.48
CA GLY A 322 -18.86 2.09 20.86
C GLY A 322 -17.36 2.12 21.23
N LEU A 323 -16.50 1.32 20.58
CA LEU A 323 -15.07 1.23 20.93
C LEU A 323 -14.20 2.27 20.21
N LYS A 324 -14.74 2.95 19.19
CA LYS A 324 -14.03 3.97 18.40
C LYS A 324 -13.73 5.24 19.20
N ASP A 325 -14.63 5.63 20.09
CA ASP A 325 -14.48 6.83 20.91
C ASP A 325 -13.54 6.59 22.10
N GLU A 326 -13.62 5.41 22.72
CA GLU A 326 -12.64 4.95 23.72
C GLU A 326 -11.23 4.86 23.10
N LEU A 327 -11.10 4.28 21.90
CA LEU A 327 -9.86 4.24 21.10
C LEU A 327 -9.17 5.61 20.93
N MET A 328 -9.95 6.64 20.58
CA MET A 328 -9.45 7.99 20.34
C MET A 328 -9.04 8.68 21.66
N GLU A 329 -9.79 8.47 22.74
CA GLU A 329 -9.48 8.99 24.07
C GLU A 329 -8.21 8.35 24.68
N VAL A 330 -8.00 7.09 24.35
CA VAL A 330 -6.94 6.21 24.85
C VAL A 330 -5.65 6.46 24.05
N ALA A 331 -5.69 6.46 22.72
CA ALA A 331 -4.55 6.87 21.89
C ALA A 331 -3.98 8.25 22.30
N GLY A 332 -4.84 9.19 22.69
CA GLY A 332 -4.45 10.50 23.24
C GLY A 332 -3.70 10.47 24.58
N LYS A 333 -3.80 9.39 25.37
CA LYS A 333 -3.16 9.22 26.69
C LYS A 333 -1.82 8.46 26.65
N ALA A 334 -1.44 7.87 25.51
CA ALA A 334 -0.37 6.88 25.41
C ALA A 334 0.92 7.33 24.76
N VAL A 335 1.07 8.64 24.57
CA VAL A 335 2.23 9.14 23.86
C VAL A 335 3.41 9.18 24.83
N GLY A 336 4.42 8.35 24.54
CA GLY A 336 5.52 8.04 25.45
C GLY A 336 6.31 9.25 25.97
N GLY A 337 7.13 9.01 27.00
CA GLY A 337 7.89 10.02 27.75
C GLY A 337 8.69 11.04 26.93
N SER A 338 9.10 10.72 25.70
CA SER A 338 9.89 11.59 24.82
C SER A 338 9.09 12.62 24.02
N ILE A 339 7.79 12.35 23.78
CA ILE A 339 6.81 13.27 23.16
C ILE A 339 5.75 13.69 24.17
N ALA A 340 5.84 13.20 25.41
CA ALA A 340 4.95 13.47 26.54
C ALA A 340 4.74 14.97 26.78
N ASN A 341 5.71 15.79 26.40
CA ASN A 341 5.69 17.23 26.62
C ASN A 341 5.14 18.05 25.44
N ASP A 342 4.95 17.48 24.24
CA ASP A 342 4.42 18.20 23.07
C ASP A 342 3.08 17.63 22.59
N LYS A 343 1.98 18.18 23.12
CA LYS A 343 0.60 17.79 22.78
C LYS A 343 0.29 17.81 21.28
N ARG A 344 0.98 18.65 20.48
CA ARG A 344 0.76 18.70 19.02
C ARG A 344 1.32 17.45 18.34
N HIS A 345 2.53 17.06 18.69
CA HIS A 345 3.14 15.82 18.18
C HIS A 345 2.35 14.58 18.59
N GLN A 346 1.83 14.56 19.81
CA GLN A 346 0.92 13.51 20.28
C GLN A 346 -0.31 13.38 19.39
N GLN A 347 -0.99 14.49 19.13
CA GLN A 347 -2.18 14.52 18.29
C GLN A 347 -1.90 14.01 16.87
N ILE A 348 -0.73 14.34 16.30
CA ILE A 348 -0.33 13.89 14.96
C ILE A 348 -0.19 12.38 14.90
N VAL A 349 0.59 11.76 15.81
CA VAL A 349 0.78 10.31 15.77
C VAL A 349 -0.56 9.60 15.98
N VAL A 350 -1.37 10.06 16.93
CA VAL A 350 -2.69 9.48 17.21
C VAL A 350 -3.58 9.52 15.97
N ARG A 351 -3.64 10.67 15.30
CA ARG A 351 -4.44 10.82 14.08
C ARG A 351 -3.86 10.04 12.92
N PHE A 352 -2.54 9.92 12.82
CA PHE A 352 -1.88 9.12 11.79
C PHE A 352 -2.24 7.64 11.94
N VAL A 353 -2.04 7.05 13.13
CA VAL A 353 -2.36 5.63 13.36
C VAL A 353 -3.88 5.40 13.32
N SER A 354 -4.70 6.32 13.83
CA SER A 354 -6.15 6.30 13.64
C SER A 354 -6.53 6.34 12.16
N GLY A 355 -5.79 7.08 11.34
CA GLY A 355 -5.91 7.10 9.90
C GLY A 355 -5.68 5.71 9.29
N LEU A 356 -4.59 5.05 9.68
CA LEU A 356 -4.25 3.69 9.21
C LEU A 356 -5.32 2.65 9.57
N LEU A 357 -5.87 2.73 10.79
CA LEU A 357 -6.70 1.66 11.37
C LEU A 357 -8.21 1.91 11.30
N THR A 358 -8.66 3.16 11.17
CA THR A 358 -10.09 3.51 11.30
C THR A 358 -10.62 4.36 10.15
N ARG A 359 -9.75 4.99 9.36
CA ARG A 359 -10.13 5.87 8.24
C ARG A 359 -9.93 5.18 6.90
N HIS A 360 -10.76 4.17 6.63
CA HIS A 360 -10.80 3.45 5.34
C HIS A 360 -11.18 4.36 4.16
N ASP A 361 -11.77 5.50 4.47
CA ASP A 361 -12.06 6.57 3.53
C ASP A 361 -10.81 7.37 3.12
N LEU A 362 -9.65 7.17 3.76
CA LEU A 362 -8.42 7.91 3.46
C LEU A 362 -7.36 7.00 2.80
N THR A 363 -6.70 7.54 1.78
CA THR A 363 -5.43 7.08 1.20
C THR A 363 -4.27 7.45 2.13
N PHE A 364 -3.09 6.90 1.91
CA PHE A 364 -1.92 7.16 2.75
C PHE A 364 -1.55 8.66 2.80
N PRO A 365 -1.51 9.40 1.68
CA PRO A 365 -1.31 10.85 1.72
C PRO A 365 -2.43 11.62 2.42
N GLU A 366 -3.68 11.18 2.26
CA GLU A 366 -4.82 11.77 2.96
C GLU A 366 -4.75 11.51 4.47
N ILE A 367 -4.15 10.39 4.91
CA ILE A 367 -3.87 10.09 6.32
C ILE A 367 -2.81 11.04 6.88
N ILE A 368 -1.74 11.32 6.12
CA ILE A 368 -0.74 12.32 6.51
C ILE A 368 -1.40 13.70 6.64
N ALA A 369 -2.20 14.10 5.65
CA ALA A 369 -2.94 15.36 5.68
C ALA A 369 -3.92 15.43 6.86
N TYR A 370 -4.65 14.34 7.11
CA TYR A 370 -5.52 14.21 8.28
C TYR A 370 -4.72 14.31 9.58
N ALA A 371 -3.53 13.73 9.66
CA ALA A 371 -2.72 13.78 10.88
C ALA A 371 -2.30 15.21 11.26
N ILE A 372 -2.07 16.07 10.27
CA ILE A 372 -1.59 17.46 10.46
C ILE A 372 -2.69 18.53 10.36
N GLU A 373 -3.93 18.15 10.09
CA GLU A 373 -5.03 19.10 9.92
C GLU A 373 -5.21 19.97 11.18
N GLY A 374 -5.30 21.28 11.02
CA GLY A 374 -5.41 22.23 12.14
C GLY A 374 -4.07 22.52 12.84
N ILE A 375 -2.95 22.00 12.34
CA ILE A 375 -1.60 22.31 12.81
C ILE A 375 -0.90 23.16 11.75
N GLU A 376 -0.26 24.25 12.19
CA GLU A 376 0.49 25.15 11.33
C GLU A 376 1.69 24.43 10.70
N THR A 377 1.76 24.45 9.36
CA THR A 377 2.85 23.86 8.60
C THR A 377 3.96 24.86 8.34
N ASP A 378 5.22 24.41 8.38
CA ASP A 378 6.36 25.24 8.03
C ASP A 378 6.55 25.28 6.49
N PRO A 379 6.45 26.45 5.83
CA PRO A 379 6.61 26.57 4.38
C PRO A 379 7.95 26.04 3.85
N ALA A 380 9.03 26.20 4.60
CA ALA A 380 10.35 25.71 4.19
C ALA A 380 10.38 24.18 4.17
N PHE A 381 9.76 23.53 5.16
CA PHE A 381 9.63 22.08 5.20
C PHE A 381 8.64 21.54 4.16
N VAL A 382 7.55 22.26 3.88
CA VAL A 382 6.63 21.91 2.79
C VAL A 382 7.38 21.90 1.45
N ALA A 383 8.16 22.96 1.17
CA ALA A 383 8.97 23.04 -0.04
C ALA A 383 10.03 21.93 -0.10
N LYS A 384 10.71 21.64 1.01
CA LYS A 384 11.68 20.53 1.10
C LYS A 384 11.00 19.20 0.78
N ARG A 385 9.87 18.89 1.41
CA ARG A 385 9.10 17.66 1.18
C ARG A 385 8.67 17.51 -0.28
N GLN A 386 8.15 18.58 -0.90
CA GLN A 386 7.77 18.57 -2.31
C GLN A 386 8.96 18.25 -3.24
N ARG A 387 10.17 18.76 -2.93
CA ARG A 387 11.38 18.39 -3.67
C ARG A 387 11.72 16.91 -3.51
N GLN A 388 11.55 16.34 -2.32
CA GLN A 388 11.75 14.90 -2.10
C GLN A 388 10.78 14.07 -2.92
N PHE A 389 9.51 14.45 -2.94
CA PHE A 389 8.51 13.75 -3.75
C PHE A 389 8.87 13.81 -5.23
N ALA A 390 9.28 14.98 -5.73
CA ALA A 390 9.71 15.14 -7.11
C ALA A 390 10.92 14.25 -7.45
N ALA A 391 11.92 14.17 -6.56
CA ALA A 391 13.10 13.32 -6.74
C ALA A 391 12.77 11.81 -6.79
N LEU A 392 11.73 11.39 -6.07
CA LEU A 392 11.22 10.01 -6.04
C LEU A 392 10.19 9.72 -7.15
N GLY A 393 9.93 10.67 -8.05
CA GLY A 393 8.92 10.51 -9.10
C GLY A 393 7.47 10.52 -8.59
N LEU A 394 7.25 10.94 -7.34
CA LEU A 394 5.94 11.03 -6.70
C LEU A 394 5.23 12.34 -7.06
N ALA A 395 3.90 12.37 -6.90
CA ALA A 395 3.08 13.56 -7.02
C ALA A 395 3.33 14.54 -5.86
N THR A 396 2.81 15.76 -5.93
CA THR A 396 3.04 16.82 -4.93
C THR A 396 2.51 16.50 -3.53
N ASP A 397 1.60 15.53 -3.44
CA ASP A 397 1.06 15.00 -2.19
C ASP A 397 1.72 13.68 -1.75
N GLY A 398 2.71 13.18 -2.49
CA GLY A 398 3.45 11.95 -2.17
C GLY A 398 2.82 10.68 -2.74
N ARG A 399 1.71 10.77 -3.49
CA ARG A 399 1.14 9.62 -4.22
C ARG A 399 2.08 9.14 -5.32
N ARG A 400 2.00 7.84 -5.64
CA ARG A 400 2.53 7.32 -6.90
C ARG A 400 1.85 8.01 -8.08
N LYS A 401 2.63 8.41 -9.09
CA LYS A 401 2.10 8.85 -10.38
C LYS A 401 1.63 7.64 -11.18
N TYR A 402 0.42 7.73 -11.72
CA TYR A 402 -0.20 6.65 -12.48
C TYR A 402 -0.14 6.93 -13.98
N GLY A 403 0.21 5.92 -14.75
CA GLY A 403 0.28 6.02 -16.20
C GLY A 403 -1.08 5.80 -16.88
N ALA A 404 -1.16 6.14 -18.16
CA ALA A 404 -2.34 5.85 -18.98
C ALA A 404 -2.68 4.34 -19.00
N ALA A 405 -1.68 3.46 -18.91
CA ALA A 405 -1.87 2.01 -18.83
C ALA A 405 -2.63 1.60 -17.54
N ASP A 406 -2.22 2.12 -16.37
CA ASP A 406 -2.86 1.83 -15.08
C ASP A 406 -4.33 2.25 -15.09
N VAL A 407 -4.60 3.44 -15.62
CA VAL A 407 -5.95 3.98 -15.75
C VAL A 407 -6.79 3.12 -16.70
N SER A 408 -6.23 2.70 -17.83
CA SER A 408 -6.92 1.81 -18.78
C SER A 408 -7.31 0.48 -18.15
N ALA A 409 -6.39 -0.12 -17.40
CA ALA A 409 -6.60 -1.39 -16.75
C ALA A 409 -7.71 -1.30 -15.71
N ALA A 410 -7.76 -0.20 -14.94
CA ALA A 410 -8.81 0.02 -13.96
C ALA A 410 -10.19 0.25 -14.60
N ILE A 411 -10.28 1.04 -15.66
CA ILE A 411 -11.53 1.24 -16.42
C ILE A 411 -12.02 -0.10 -17.02
N ALA A 412 -11.10 -0.87 -17.61
CA ALA A 412 -11.43 -2.17 -18.18
C ALA A 412 -11.94 -3.15 -17.12
N GLU A 413 -11.38 -3.13 -15.91
CA GLU A 413 -11.82 -3.97 -14.80
C GLU A 413 -13.23 -3.61 -14.31
N VAL A 414 -13.57 -2.31 -14.22
CA VAL A 414 -14.94 -1.87 -13.92
C VAL A 414 -15.91 -2.45 -14.94
N LYS A 415 -15.66 -2.21 -16.23
CA LYS A 415 -16.51 -2.70 -17.33
C LYS A 415 -16.65 -4.22 -17.29
N ARG A 416 -15.56 -4.95 -17.07
CA ARG A 416 -15.57 -6.42 -16.95
C ARG A 416 -16.48 -6.88 -15.81
N ILE A 417 -16.41 -6.24 -14.64
CA ILE A 417 -17.26 -6.61 -13.49
C ILE A 417 -18.73 -6.28 -13.77
N GLU A 418 -19.02 -5.13 -14.39
CA GLU A 418 -20.38 -4.74 -14.77
C GLU A 418 -21.00 -5.71 -15.78
N ASP A 419 -20.27 -6.06 -16.83
CA ASP A 419 -20.72 -6.99 -17.87
C ASP A 419 -21.08 -8.34 -17.24
N VAL A 420 -20.22 -8.90 -16.38
CA VAL A 420 -20.51 -10.14 -15.65
C VAL A 420 -21.74 -9.99 -14.74
N ARG A 421 -21.88 -8.86 -14.03
CA ARG A 421 -23.03 -8.61 -13.15
C ARG A 421 -24.35 -8.43 -13.90
N ARG A 422 -24.30 -7.98 -15.16
CA ARG A 422 -25.44 -7.83 -16.08
C ARG A 422 -25.84 -9.16 -16.69
N GLU A 423 -24.87 -9.95 -17.13
CA GLU A 423 -25.10 -11.24 -17.79
C GLU A 423 -25.55 -12.33 -16.81
N TRP A 424 -25.10 -12.28 -15.56
CA TRP A 424 -25.37 -13.34 -14.60
C TRP A 424 -26.56 -13.02 -13.70
N PRO A 425 -27.42 -14.02 -13.41
CA PRO A 425 -28.53 -13.86 -12.49
C PRO A 425 -28.07 -13.37 -11.11
N TRP A 426 -28.87 -12.52 -10.47
CA TRP A 426 -28.50 -11.87 -9.21
C TRP A 426 -28.19 -12.85 -8.07
N PHE A 427 -28.76 -14.06 -8.12
CA PHE A 427 -28.59 -15.14 -7.13
C PHE A 427 -27.41 -16.08 -7.45
N TRP A 428 -26.69 -15.86 -8.55
CA TRP A 428 -25.59 -16.73 -8.95
C TRP A 428 -24.40 -16.57 -8.00
N PRO A 429 -23.84 -17.66 -7.42
CA PRO A 429 -22.84 -17.58 -6.35
C PRO A 429 -21.51 -16.96 -6.80
N PHE A 430 -21.23 -17.00 -8.11
CA PHE A 430 -20.02 -16.43 -8.68
C PHE A 430 -20.21 -14.99 -9.19
N ARG A 431 -21.43 -14.45 -9.15
CA ARG A 431 -21.69 -13.07 -9.56
C ARG A 431 -20.90 -12.13 -8.66
N PRO A 432 -20.03 -11.26 -9.20
CA PRO A 432 -19.30 -10.28 -8.41
C PRO A 432 -20.27 -9.51 -7.52
N SER A 433 -19.94 -9.29 -6.24
CA SER A 433 -20.77 -8.52 -5.32
C SER A 433 -20.81 -7.03 -5.72
N LEU A 434 -21.76 -6.28 -5.14
CA LEU A 434 -21.76 -4.82 -5.31
C LEU A 434 -20.48 -4.20 -4.73
N GLU A 435 -19.98 -4.77 -3.64
CA GLU A 435 -18.71 -4.36 -3.02
C GLU A 435 -17.53 -4.52 -3.99
N LYS A 436 -17.44 -5.64 -4.71
CA LYS A 436 -16.37 -5.84 -5.70
C LYS A 436 -16.44 -4.83 -6.85
N LEU A 437 -17.65 -4.46 -7.27
CA LEU A 437 -17.84 -3.39 -8.26
C LEU A 437 -17.44 -2.02 -7.69
N ALA A 438 -17.84 -1.73 -6.45
CA ALA A 438 -17.50 -0.49 -5.76
C ALA A 438 -15.98 -0.33 -5.56
N ASP A 439 -15.28 -1.40 -5.17
CA ASP A 439 -13.81 -1.42 -5.05
C ASP A 439 -13.14 -1.10 -6.39
N ALA A 440 -13.59 -1.72 -7.48
CA ALA A 440 -13.06 -1.47 -8.82
C ALA A 440 -13.32 -0.02 -9.28
N ARG A 441 -14.54 0.50 -9.06
CA ARG A 441 -14.90 1.88 -9.41
C ARG A 441 -14.18 2.91 -8.56
N SER A 442 -14.01 2.64 -7.27
CA SER A 442 -13.20 3.47 -6.36
C SER A 442 -11.77 3.58 -6.90
N ARG A 443 -11.16 2.44 -7.23
CA ARG A 443 -9.82 2.42 -7.84
C ARG A 443 -9.78 3.21 -9.15
N ALA A 444 -10.67 2.93 -10.11
CA ALA A 444 -10.70 3.63 -11.40
C ALA A 444 -10.89 5.14 -11.22
N SER A 445 -11.83 5.55 -10.37
CA SER A 445 -12.13 6.95 -10.06
C SER A 445 -10.91 7.70 -9.53
N ARG A 446 -10.20 7.10 -8.57
CA ARG A 446 -8.97 7.68 -8.04
C ARG A 446 -7.91 7.83 -9.12
N LEU A 447 -7.62 6.78 -9.88
CA LEU A 447 -6.58 6.82 -10.91
C LEU A 447 -6.89 7.87 -11.99
N MET A 448 -8.15 7.92 -12.46
CA MET A 448 -8.59 8.91 -13.44
C MET A 448 -8.49 10.34 -12.91
N ALA A 449 -8.99 10.59 -11.69
CA ALA A 449 -8.92 11.92 -11.09
C ALA A 449 -7.47 12.37 -10.87
N CYS A 450 -6.63 11.48 -10.35
CA CYS A 450 -5.21 11.75 -10.11
C CYS A 450 -4.48 12.09 -11.42
N MET A 451 -4.72 11.33 -12.50
CA MET A 451 -4.13 11.60 -13.81
C MET A 451 -4.48 13.02 -14.31
N ILE A 452 -5.71 13.49 -14.09
CA ILE A 452 -6.16 14.83 -14.49
C ILE A 452 -5.58 15.93 -13.60
N LEU A 453 -5.45 15.69 -12.29
CA LEU A 453 -4.89 16.66 -11.35
C LEU A 453 -3.39 16.85 -11.55
N ASP A 454 -2.68 15.75 -11.82
CA ASP A 454 -1.24 15.73 -12.05
C ASP A 454 -0.87 16.28 -13.44
N ASP A 455 -1.82 16.39 -14.38
CA ASP A 455 -1.63 17.05 -15.67
C ASP A 455 -1.59 18.58 -15.49
N ALA A 456 -0.42 19.17 -15.76
CA ALA A 456 -0.20 20.62 -15.67
C ALA A 456 -1.03 21.42 -16.69
N VAL A 457 -1.42 20.80 -17.81
CA VAL A 457 -2.14 21.45 -18.92
C VAL A 457 -3.65 21.23 -18.83
N ALA A 458 -4.11 20.39 -17.91
CA ALA A 458 -5.54 20.16 -17.70
C ALA A 458 -6.28 21.44 -17.28
N ALA A 459 -7.40 21.70 -17.95
CA ALA A 459 -8.21 22.89 -17.70
C ALA A 459 -8.76 22.93 -16.26
N PRO A 460 -8.91 24.12 -15.64
CA PRO A 460 -9.40 24.26 -14.26
C PRO A 460 -10.73 23.55 -13.99
N ILE A 461 -11.66 23.58 -14.94
CA ILE A 461 -12.96 22.90 -14.80
C ILE A 461 -12.82 21.37 -14.69
N LEU A 462 -11.85 20.78 -15.38
CA LEU A 462 -11.57 19.34 -15.30
C LEU A 462 -10.94 19.00 -13.95
N LYS A 463 -10.03 19.85 -13.45
CA LYS A 463 -9.44 19.69 -12.11
C LYS A 463 -10.52 19.74 -11.03
N ASN A 464 -11.43 20.71 -11.08
CA ASN A 464 -12.55 20.83 -10.13
C ASN A 464 -13.46 19.58 -10.16
N ARG A 465 -13.74 19.02 -11.34
CA ARG A 465 -14.53 17.78 -11.45
C ARG A 465 -13.75 16.57 -10.93
N ALA A 466 -12.44 16.51 -11.14
CA ALA A 466 -11.60 15.45 -10.62
C ALA A 466 -11.55 15.46 -9.08
N GLU A 467 -11.48 16.65 -8.46
CA GLU A 467 -11.59 16.80 -7.00
C GLU A 467 -12.96 16.35 -6.49
N ALA A 468 -14.04 16.69 -7.20
CA ALA A 468 -15.39 16.22 -6.85
C ALA A 468 -15.50 14.68 -6.97
N LEU A 469 -14.84 14.08 -7.96
CA LEU A 469 -14.76 12.63 -8.12
C LEU A 469 -14.02 11.98 -6.94
N LEU A 470 -12.88 12.53 -6.51
CA LEU A 470 -12.17 12.04 -5.31
C LEU A 470 -13.01 12.18 -4.04
N LYS A 471 -13.78 13.25 -3.91
CA LYS A 471 -14.70 13.43 -2.77
C LYS A 471 -15.81 12.36 -2.76
N ALA A 472 -16.37 12.05 -3.93
CA ALA A 472 -17.37 10.99 -4.06
C ALA A 472 -16.77 9.61 -3.79
N ASP A 473 -15.55 9.34 -4.26
CA ASP A 473 -14.79 8.12 -3.96
C ASP A 473 -14.57 7.95 -2.44
N ARG A 474 -14.14 9.01 -1.75
CA ARG A 474 -13.97 9.01 -0.30
C ARG A 474 -15.28 8.64 0.41
N ALA A 475 -16.40 9.21 -0.02
CA ALA A 475 -17.72 8.88 0.54
C ALA A 475 -18.12 7.42 0.30
N LEU A 476 -17.85 6.88 -0.90
CA LEU A 476 -18.08 5.47 -1.22
C LEU A 476 -17.28 4.54 -0.30
N ARG A 477 -15.98 4.80 -0.13
CA ARG A 477 -15.11 4.01 0.75
C ARG A 477 -15.57 4.04 2.20
N ALA A 478 -15.96 5.21 2.70
CA ALA A 478 -16.52 5.37 4.04
C ALA A 478 -17.80 4.52 4.21
N ALA A 479 -18.73 4.61 3.27
CA ALA A 479 -20.01 3.91 3.33
C ALA A 479 -19.84 2.38 3.19
N MET A 480 -18.94 1.94 2.30
CA MET A 480 -18.59 0.54 2.13
C MET A 480 -17.96 -0.06 3.39
N TRP A 481 -16.99 0.63 4.00
CA TRP A 481 -16.40 0.20 5.26
C TRP A 481 -17.45 0.10 6.36
N ASN A 482 -18.27 1.14 6.55
CA ASN A 482 -19.33 1.13 7.55
C ASN A 482 -20.34 -0.01 7.31
N SER A 483 -20.65 -0.30 6.05
CA SER A 483 -21.45 -1.48 5.69
C SER A 483 -20.75 -2.77 6.14
N ARG A 484 -19.47 -2.97 5.80
CA ARG A 484 -18.69 -4.18 6.16
C ARG A 484 -18.58 -4.38 7.68
N SER A 485 -18.19 -3.34 8.41
CA SER A 485 -17.94 -3.38 9.85
C SER A 485 -19.22 -3.44 10.70
N THR A 486 -20.37 -3.07 10.14
CA THR A 486 -21.64 -3.21 10.87
C THR A 486 -22.01 -4.70 11.00
N SER A 487 -22.21 -5.12 12.24
CA SER A 487 -22.57 -6.51 12.58
C SER A 487 -23.95 -6.89 12.04
N TRP A 488 -24.04 -8.08 11.45
CA TRP A 488 -25.30 -8.68 10.98
C TRP A 488 -26.25 -9.02 12.13
N PHE A 489 -25.75 -9.15 13.37
CA PHE A 489 -26.54 -9.28 14.59
C PHE A 489 -27.28 -7.97 14.97
N THR A 490 -27.01 -6.87 14.27
CA THR A 490 -27.74 -5.60 14.38
C THR A 490 -28.47 -5.27 13.08
N PRO A 491 -29.53 -6.02 12.71
CA PRO A 491 -30.07 -6.04 11.35
C PRO A 491 -30.55 -4.66 10.85
N ILE A 492 -31.17 -3.84 11.72
CA ILE A 492 -31.60 -2.48 11.35
C ILE A 492 -30.41 -1.59 11.02
N LYS A 493 -29.33 -1.65 11.81
CA LYS A 493 -28.11 -0.86 11.55
C LYS A 493 -27.42 -1.35 10.29
N LYS A 494 -27.31 -2.67 10.11
CA LYS A 494 -26.74 -3.29 8.90
C LYS A 494 -27.49 -2.88 7.64
N TRP A 495 -28.82 -2.89 7.70
CA TRP A 495 -29.68 -2.47 6.59
C TRP A 495 -29.44 -0.99 6.23
N LYS A 496 -29.45 -0.08 7.22
CA LYS A 496 -29.17 1.34 6.99
C LYS A 496 -27.77 1.57 6.41
N ALA A 497 -26.75 0.90 6.95
CA ALA A 497 -25.38 1.01 6.45
C ALA A 497 -25.26 0.52 5.00
N ARG A 498 -25.99 -0.54 4.64
CA ARG A 498 -26.07 -1.02 3.26
C ARG A 498 -26.78 -0.05 2.32
N GLN A 499 -27.87 0.59 2.75
CA GLN A 499 -28.56 1.61 1.95
C GLN A 499 -27.68 2.83 1.66
N GLU A 500 -26.92 3.29 2.67
CA GLU A 500 -25.96 4.39 2.46
C GLU A 500 -24.83 3.97 1.51
N PHE A 501 -24.36 2.73 1.59
CA PHE A 501 -23.40 2.19 0.63
C PHE A 501 -23.94 2.16 -0.80
N GLU A 502 -25.15 1.63 -1.01
CA GLU A 502 -25.82 1.60 -2.33
C GLU A 502 -26.04 3.02 -2.88
N LYS A 503 -26.40 3.98 -2.03
CA LYS A 503 -26.56 5.39 -2.40
C LYS A 503 -25.23 6.04 -2.80
N ALA A 504 -24.16 5.78 -2.07
CA ALA A 504 -22.84 6.31 -2.40
C ALA A 504 -22.31 5.73 -3.72
N GLU A 505 -22.56 4.44 -3.98
CA GLU A 505 -22.19 3.78 -5.24
C GLU A 505 -22.95 4.39 -6.42
N ALA A 506 -24.26 4.60 -6.27
CA ALA A 506 -25.09 5.25 -7.29
C ALA A 506 -24.72 6.72 -7.54
N ALA A 507 -24.13 7.40 -6.56
CA ALA A 507 -23.65 8.77 -6.72
C ALA A 507 -22.29 8.85 -7.43
N LEU A 508 -21.40 7.86 -7.22
CA LEU A 508 -20.09 7.81 -7.87
C LEU A 508 -20.19 7.37 -9.34
N ALA A 509 -21.05 6.39 -9.62
CA ALA A 509 -21.19 5.73 -10.92
C ALA A 509 -21.17 6.68 -12.13
N PRO A 510 -22.00 7.74 -12.17
CA PRO A 510 -22.11 8.57 -13.36
C PRO A 510 -20.85 9.43 -13.56
N GLN A 511 -20.19 9.85 -12.47
CA GLN A 511 -18.96 10.63 -12.56
C GLN A 511 -17.80 9.77 -13.04
N GLU A 512 -17.68 8.54 -12.52
CA GLU A 512 -16.68 7.57 -12.97
C GLU A 512 -16.82 7.29 -14.47
N LEU A 513 -18.04 6.99 -14.93
CA LEU A 513 -18.34 6.73 -16.34
C LEU A 513 -18.01 7.94 -17.23
N PHE A 514 -18.37 9.15 -16.81
CA PHE A 514 -18.02 10.38 -17.53
C PHE A 514 -16.51 10.51 -17.74
N PHE A 515 -15.70 10.29 -16.71
CA PHE A 515 -14.25 10.39 -16.80
C PHE A 515 -13.65 9.26 -17.66
N ALA A 516 -14.17 8.03 -17.55
CA ALA A 516 -13.77 6.92 -18.40
C ALA A 516 -14.02 7.26 -19.88
N GLN A 517 -15.17 7.85 -20.18
CA GLN A 517 -15.54 8.27 -21.52
C GLN A 517 -14.69 9.44 -22.03
N LEU A 518 -14.42 10.43 -21.18
CA LEU A 518 -13.53 11.56 -21.49
C LEU A 518 -12.14 11.06 -21.90
N ILE A 519 -11.57 10.11 -21.16
CA ILE A 519 -10.25 9.56 -21.41
C ILE A 519 -10.24 8.72 -22.69
N ALA A 520 -11.29 7.95 -22.95
CA ALA A 520 -11.44 7.21 -24.20
C ALA A 520 -11.48 8.16 -25.41
N VAL A 521 -12.27 9.22 -25.34
CA VAL A 521 -12.38 10.24 -26.41
C VAL A 521 -11.06 10.96 -26.62
N GLN A 522 -10.36 11.35 -25.54
CA GLN A 522 -9.05 11.99 -25.64
C GLN A 522 -8.03 11.12 -26.41
N ARG A 523 -8.07 9.79 -26.19
CA ARG A 523 -7.21 8.85 -26.92
C ARG A 523 -7.57 8.72 -28.39
N GLU A 524 -8.87 8.70 -28.70
CA GLU A 524 -9.35 8.61 -30.07
C GLU A 524 -9.00 9.85 -30.90
N ILE A 525 -9.11 11.03 -30.28
CA ILE A 525 -8.73 12.29 -30.92
C ILE A 525 -7.21 12.38 -31.09
N GLY A 526 -6.46 11.95 -30.06
CA GLY A 526 -5.00 12.05 -30.02
C GLY A 526 -4.48 13.48 -29.85
N THR A 527 -3.17 13.65 -30.03
CA THR A 527 -2.47 14.94 -29.96
C THR A 527 -2.05 15.42 -31.35
N GLY A 528 -2.07 16.73 -31.62
CA GLY A 528 -1.53 17.31 -32.86
C GLY A 528 -2.45 18.35 -33.53
N ALA A 529 -2.06 18.81 -34.72
CA ALA A 529 -2.75 19.86 -35.48
C ALA A 529 -4.19 19.47 -35.88
N ASP A 530 -4.45 18.19 -36.14
CA ASP A 530 -5.77 17.69 -36.55
C ASP A 530 -6.76 17.49 -35.39
N ARG A 531 -6.33 17.77 -34.15
CA ARG A 531 -7.13 17.55 -32.94
C ARG A 531 -8.49 18.24 -33.03
N ALA A 532 -8.53 19.50 -33.46
CA ALA A 532 -9.75 20.27 -33.58
C ALA A 532 -10.70 19.70 -34.64
N ALA A 533 -10.16 19.32 -35.80
CA ALA A 533 -10.95 18.73 -36.89
C ALA A 533 -11.54 17.35 -36.50
N LYS A 534 -10.74 16.51 -35.82
CA LYS A 534 -11.21 15.23 -35.28
C LYS A 534 -12.29 15.42 -34.21
N LEU A 535 -12.10 16.38 -33.30
CA LEU A 535 -13.08 16.70 -32.26
C LEU A 535 -14.42 17.12 -32.86
N GLU A 536 -14.41 18.00 -33.87
CA GLU A 536 -15.65 18.45 -34.52
C GLU A 536 -16.33 17.32 -35.31
N LYS A 537 -15.53 16.45 -35.96
CA LYS A 537 -16.06 15.25 -36.63
C LYS A 537 -16.77 14.31 -35.65
N LEU A 538 -16.13 13.99 -34.53
CA LEU A 538 -16.71 13.11 -33.51
C LEU A 538 -17.94 13.74 -32.86
N TRP A 539 -17.94 15.07 -32.65
CA TRP A 539 -19.11 15.81 -32.18
C TRP A 539 -20.32 15.67 -33.09
N ASN A 540 -20.13 15.91 -34.39
CA ASN A 540 -21.21 15.82 -35.36
C ASN A 540 -21.75 14.39 -35.47
N GLN A 541 -20.88 13.38 -35.43
CA GLN A 541 -21.27 11.97 -35.41
C GLN A 541 -22.06 11.62 -34.14
N ALA A 542 -21.61 12.09 -32.98
CA ALA A 542 -22.26 11.87 -31.69
C ALA A 542 -23.66 12.50 -31.64
N ASP A 543 -23.80 13.74 -32.11
CA ASP A 543 -25.08 14.45 -32.11
C ASP A 543 -26.12 13.78 -33.03
N ILE A 544 -25.68 13.33 -34.22
CA ILE A 544 -26.53 12.54 -35.12
C ILE A 544 -26.99 11.27 -34.42
N ARG A 545 -26.04 10.51 -33.86
CA ARG A 545 -26.34 9.24 -33.18
C ARG A 545 -27.29 9.41 -31.99
N ARG A 546 -27.10 10.47 -31.20
CA ARG A 546 -27.97 10.82 -30.08
C ARG A 546 -29.40 11.11 -30.53
N ARG A 547 -29.57 11.86 -31.65
CA ARG A 547 -30.90 12.13 -32.24
C ARG A 547 -31.57 10.85 -32.77
N GLU A 548 -30.80 9.96 -33.39
CA GLU A 548 -31.30 8.65 -33.82
C GLU A 548 -31.82 7.82 -32.64
N ILE A 549 -31.03 7.68 -31.58
CA ILE A 549 -31.41 6.90 -30.39
C ILE A 549 -32.68 7.47 -29.76
N LYS A 550 -32.77 8.80 -29.60
CA LYS A 550 -34.00 9.45 -29.08
C LYS A 550 -35.23 9.15 -29.93
N THR A 551 -35.05 9.12 -31.24
CA THR A 551 -36.12 8.77 -32.19
C THR A 551 -36.53 7.30 -32.04
N CYS A 552 -35.56 6.38 -31.99
CA CYS A 552 -35.81 4.95 -31.77
C CYS A 552 -36.51 4.69 -30.43
N LEU A 553 -36.08 5.36 -29.36
CA LEU A 553 -36.67 5.23 -28.03
C LEU A 553 -38.11 5.74 -28.00
N ALA A 554 -38.39 6.89 -28.63
CA ALA A 554 -39.75 7.40 -28.78
C ALA A 554 -40.64 6.42 -29.56
N ASN A 555 -40.13 5.84 -30.64
CA ASN A 555 -40.84 4.85 -31.45
C ASN A 555 -41.11 3.56 -30.65
N ALA A 556 -40.14 3.05 -29.90
CA ALA A 556 -40.29 1.86 -29.07
C ALA A 556 -41.30 2.07 -27.94
N ARG A 557 -41.28 3.23 -27.28
CA ARG A 557 -42.29 3.62 -26.27
C ARG A 557 -43.69 3.73 -26.88
N ALA A 558 -43.81 4.31 -28.07
CA ALA A 558 -45.08 4.39 -28.79
C ALA A 558 -45.58 3.00 -29.23
N ALA A 559 -44.68 2.09 -29.63
CA ALA A 559 -45.01 0.70 -29.96
C ALA A 559 -45.51 -0.07 -28.73
N LEU A 560 -44.84 0.09 -27.57
CA LEU A 560 -45.28 -0.51 -26.31
C LEU A 560 -46.67 -0.01 -25.88
N ALA A 561 -46.98 1.27 -26.11
CA ALA A 561 -48.29 1.84 -25.80
C ALA A 561 -49.41 1.28 -26.69
N LYS A 562 -49.10 0.93 -27.96
CA LYS A 562 -50.04 0.35 -28.92
C LYS A 562 -50.24 -1.17 -28.75
N LEU A 563 -49.31 -1.87 -28.08
CA LEU A 563 -49.41 -3.30 -27.85
C LEU A 563 -50.50 -3.65 -26.80
N PRO A 564 -51.48 -4.51 -27.11
CA PRO A 564 -52.49 -4.95 -26.15
C PRO A 564 -51.85 -5.61 -24.92
N ILE A 565 -52.42 -5.39 -23.73
CA ILE A 565 -51.94 -5.97 -22.46
C ILE A 565 -51.85 -7.51 -22.52
N THR A 566 -52.68 -8.15 -23.35
CA THR A 566 -52.73 -9.60 -23.56
C THR A 566 -51.52 -10.17 -24.31
N ARG A 567 -50.72 -9.35 -25.02
CA ARG A 567 -49.49 -9.79 -25.71
C ARG A 567 -48.26 -9.66 -24.83
N LEU A 568 -48.22 -10.43 -23.75
CA LEU A 568 -47.19 -10.33 -22.71
C LEU A 568 -45.75 -10.51 -23.25
N ALA A 569 -45.52 -11.49 -24.14
CA ALA A 569 -44.19 -11.75 -24.69
C ALA A 569 -43.67 -10.60 -25.57
N ASP A 570 -44.50 -10.08 -26.47
CA ASP A 570 -44.14 -8.93 -27.33
C ASP A 570 -43.92 -7.66 -26.51
N ARG A 571 -44.73 -7.45 -25.47
CA ARG A 571 -44.56 -6.33 -24.53
C ARG A 571 -43.24 -6.44 -23.77
N GLU A 572 -42.88 -7.64 -23.29
CA GLU A 572 -41.62 -7.82 -22.56
C GLU A 572 -40.41 -7.64 -23.47
N LYS A 573 -40.45 -8.18 -24.69
CA LYS A 573 -39.43 -7.92 -25.72
C LYS A 573 -39.26 -6.42 -26.01
N THR A 574 -40.38 -5.69 -26.15
CA THR A 574 -40.34 -4.24 -26.39
C THR A 574 -39.83 -3.47 -25.17
N LYS A 575 -40.13 -3.92 -23.94
CA LYS A 575 -39.55 -3.31 -22.72
C LYS A 575 -38.05 -3.53 -22.63
N ASP A 576 -37.56 -4.72 -22.99
CA ASP A 576 -36.13 -4.99 -23.02
C ASP A 576 -35.42 -4.16 -24.11
N GLU A 577 -36.06 -3.99 -25.28
CA GLU A 577 -35.58 -3.07 -26.32
C GLU A 577 -35.54 -1.61 -25.84
N ILE A 578 -36.59 -1.14 -25.15
CA ILE A 578 -36.60 0.19 -24.51
C ILE A 578 -35.46 0.29 -23.49
N ARG A 579 -35.25 -0.72 -22.64
CA ARG A 579 -34.17 -0.73 -21.65
C ARG A 579 -32.80 -0.65 -22.30
N ASN A 580 -32.60 -1.34 -23.43
CA ASN A 580 -31.36 -1.25 -24.20
C ASN A 580 -31.17 0.13 -24.82
N LEU A 581 -32.21 0.70 -25.43
CA LEU A 581 -32.17 2.06 -26.00
C LEU A 581 -31.96 3.14 -24.95
N GLU A 582 -32.50 2.99 -23.73
CA GLU A 582 -32.24 3.89 -22.60
C GLU A 582 -30.78 3.83 -22.12
N ASN A 583 -30.17 2.65 -22.18
CA ASN A 583 -28.74 2.50 -21.90
C ASN A 583 -27.88 3.14 -23.00
N ASP A 584 -28.24 2.95 -24.26
CA ASP A 584 -27.57 3.57 -25.41
C ASP A 584 -27.72 5.10 -25.39
N GLU A 585 -28.89 5.61 -25.02
CA GLU A 585 -29.15 7.04 -24.87
C GLU A 585 -28.24 7.63 -23.80
N ARG A 586 -28.14 6.96 -22.64
CA ARG A 586 -27.25 7.38 -21.55
C ARG A 586 -25.80 7.38 -21.98
N ALA A 587 -25.33 6.34 -22.66
CA ALA A 587 -23.96 6.27 -23.18
C ALA A 587 -23.67 7.37 -24.21
N ALA A 588 -24.63 7.67 -25.10
CA ALA A 588 -24.53 8.75 -26.08
C ALA A 588 -24.51 10.14 -25.41
N ASP A 589 -25.35 10.36 -24.40
CA ASP A 589 -25.37 11.62 -23.64
C ASP A 589 -24.03 11.84 -22.90
N GLU A 590 -23.44 10.80 -22.30
CA GLU A 590 -22.12 10.87 -21.66
C GLU A 590 -20.99 11.12 -22.68
N TYR A 591 -21.05 10.46 -23.85
CA TYR A 591 -20.11 10.69 -24.95
C TYR A 591 -20.14 12.14 -25.45
N VAL A 592 -21.35 12.68 -25.64
CA VAL A 592 -21.54 14.09 -25.99
C VAL A 592 -21.05 15.00 -24.86
N ALA A 593 -21.37 14.73 -23.60
CA ALA A 593 -20.89 15.54 -22.48
C ALA A 593 -19.35 15.59 -22.40
N ALA A 594 -18.69 14.46 -22.67
CA ALA A 594 -17.23 14.38 -22.73
C ALA A 594 -16.64 15.22 -23.87
N LEU A 595 -17.20 15.11 -25.08
CA LEU A 595 -16.77 15.93 -26.21
C LEU A 595 -17.02 17.42 -25.97
N GLU A 596 -18.13 17.77 -25.31
CA GLU A 596 -18.50 19.17 -25.01
C GLU A 596 -17.48 19.76 -24.04
N MET A 597 -17.08 18.97 -23.05
CA MET A 597 -16.03 19.34 -22.10
C MET A 597 -14.71 19.57 -22.82
N LEU A 598 -14.32 18.71 -23.78
CA LEU A 598 -13.09 18.89 -24.55
C LEU A 598 -13.14 20.12 -25.49
N ARG A 599 -14.32 20.45 -26.03
CA ARG A 599 -14.52 21.69 -26.81
C ARG A 599 -14.34 22.93 -25.93
N LYS A 600 -14.96 22.95 -24.73
CA LYS A 600 -14.88 24.06 -23.78
C LYS A 600 -13.48 24.27 -23.19
N THR A 601 -12.64 23.24 -23.21
CA THR A 601 -11.30 23.24 -22.59
C THR A 601 -10.16 23.31 -23.60
N SER A 602 -10.45 23.28 -24.91
CA SER A 602 -9.44 23.49 -25.93
C SER A 602 -9.09 24.98 -26.05
N PRO A 603 -7.79 25.36 -26.12
CA PRO A 603 -7.42 26.73 -26.38
C PRO A 603 -7.98 27.17 -27.74
N ALA A 604 -8.55 28.37 -27.80
CA ALA A 604 -9.07 28.93 -29.04
C ALA A 604 -7.95 28.93 -30.10
N PRO A 605 -8.23 28.55 -31.36
CA PRO A 605 -7.22 28.58 -32.39
C PRO A 605 -6.77 30.04 -32.56
N THR A 606 -5.46 30.28 -32.44
CA THR A 606 -4.84 31.51 -32.92
C THR A 606 -5.17 31.64 -34.40
N SER A 607 -5.86 32.71 -34.76
CA SER A 607 -6.34 33.00 -36.10
C SER A 607 -5.16 33.14 -37.07
N GLY A 608 -4.75 32.03 -37.66
CA GLY A 608 -3.91 31.97 -38.84
C GLY A 608 -4.83 31.77 -40.05
N THR A 609 -5.00 32.83 -40.81
CA THR A 609 -5.55 32.82 -42.17
C THR A 609 -4.85 31.76 -43.02
N ALA A 610 -5.60 30.77 -43.47
CA ALA A 610 -5.33 30.06 -44.73
C ALA A 610 -6.68 29.63 -45.31
N SER A 611 -7.13 30.41 -46.30
CA SER A 611 -7.89 29.89 -47.43
C SER A 611 -7.17 28.66 -47.96
N ASP A 612 -7.87 27.55 -48.14
CA ASP A 612 -8.05 27.05 -49.49
C ASP A 612 -9.12 25.97 -49.58
N THR A 613 -9.89 26.15 -50.64
CA THR A 613 -10.92 25.29 -51.22
C THR A 613 -10.48 23.84 -51.35
N ALA A 614 -11.26 22.93 -50.76
CA ALA A 614 -11.32 21.54 -51.20
C ALA A 614 -12.78 21.10 -51.28
N THR A 615 -13.27 21.14 -52.52
CA THR A 615 -14.40 20.41 -53.11
C THR A 615 -15.09 19.39 -52.22
N VAL A 616 -16.38 19.64 -51.99
CA VAL A 616 -17.38 18.65 -51.57
C VAL A 616 -17.43 17.56 -52.66
N SER A 617 -16.66 16.49 -52.49
CA SER A 617 -16.87 15.27 -53.24
C SER A 617 -17.95 14.47 -52.53
N SER A 618 -19.15 14.49 -53.09
CA SER A 618 -20.22 13.55 -52.79
C SER A 618 -19.78 12.15 -53.20
N VAL A 619 -18.92 11.52 -52.40
CA VAL A 619 -18.70 10.09 -52.50
C VAL A 619 -19.77 9.44 -51.65
N ALA A 620 -20.76 8.88 -52.34
CA ALA A 620 -21.59 7.80 -51.81
C ALA A 620 -20.64 6.69 -51.34
N LEU A 621 -20.28 6.71 -50.07
CA LEU A 621 -19.59 5.62 -49.40
C LEU A 621 -20.61 4.94 -48.52
N SER A 622 -21.21 3.92 -49.15
CA SER A 622 -21.54 2.63 -48.55
C SER A 622 -22.08 2.69 -47.13
N VAL A 623 -23.37 2.38 -47.03
CA VAL A 623 -23.90 1.55 -45.93
C VAL A 623 -22.77 0.63 -45.48
N SER A 624 -22.17 0.93 -44.32
CA SER A 624 -21.37 -0.02 -43.58
C SER A 624 -22.36 -1.10 -43.19
N GLY A 625 -22.57 -2.05 -44.11
CA GLY A 625 -23.24 -3.29 -43.81
C GLY A 625 -22.62 -3.81 -42.52
N THR A 626 -23.48 -4.22 -41.60
CA THR A 626 -23.15 -5.17 -40.55
C THR A 626 -22.02 -6.06 -41.04
N SER A 627 -20.83 -5.91 -40.46
CA SER A 627 -19.70 -6.76 -40.76
C SER A 627 -20.22 -8.19 -40.68
N ALA A 628 -20.31 -8.88 -41.81
CA ALA A 628 -20.88 -10.21 -41.86
C ALA A 628 -20.02 -11.07 -40.94
N VAL A 629 -20.58 -11.45 -39.79
CA VAL A 629 -19.87 -12.29 -38.83
C VAL A 629 -19.63 -13.62 -39.54
N THR A 630 -18.41 -13.81 -40.02
CA THR A 630 -18.01 -14.97 -40.79
C THR A 630 -17.80 -16.13 -39.83
N MET A 631 -18.46 -17.26 -40.11
CA MET A 631 -18.27 -18.52 -39.38
C MET A 631 -16.84 -19.01 -39.59
N PRO A 632 -16.01 -19.16 -38.54
CA PRO A 632 -14.71 -19.77 -38.68
C PRO A 632 -14.86 -21.22 -39.17
N GLU A 633 -14.10 -21.60 -40.19
CA GLU A 633 -14.22 -22.92 -40.86
C GLU A 633 -14.08 -24.09 -39.87
N LYS A 634 -13.23 -23.95 -38.85
CA LYS A 634 -13.01 -24.92 -37.76
C LYS A 634 -14.30 -25.30 -37.01
N TYR A 635 -15.30 -24.41 -37.02
CA TYR A 635 -16.56 -24.56 -36.28
C TYR A 635 -17.78 -24.64 -37.21
N ALA A 636 -17.57 -24.75 -38.53
CA ALA A 636 -18.65 -24.93 -39.48
C ALA A 636 -19.37 -26.26 -39.23
N GLY A 637 -20.70 -26.22 -39.07
CA GLY A 637 -21.53 -27.40 -38.80
C GLY A 637 -21.74 -27.72 -37.31
N CYS A 638 -21.07 -27.02 -36.38
CA CYS A 638 -21.33 -27.15 -34.95
C CYS A 638 -22.68 -26.50 -34.57
N THR A 639 -23.43 -27.17 -33.69
CA THR A 639 -24.63 -26.61 -33.04
C THR A 639 -24.25 -25.61 -31.93
N ASP A 640 -25.16 -24.71 -31.54
CA ASP A 640 -24.90 -23.79 -30.40
C ASP A 640 -24.57 -24.55 -29.10
N LEU A 641 -25.19 -25.72 -28.89
CA LEU A 641 -24.91 -26.56 -27.72
C LEU A 641 -23.48 -27.10 -27.74
N GLU A 642 -22.97 -27.52 -28.89
CA GLU A 642 -21.59 -27.99 -29.06
C GLU A 642 -20.59 -26.84 -28.89
N LEU A 643 -20.88 -25.66 -29.46
CA LEU A 643 -20.06 -24.46 -29.28
C LEU A 643 -20.00 -24.00 -27.82
N ARG A 644 -21.10 -24.10 -27.06
CA ARG A 644 -21.10 -23.81 -25.61
C ARG A 644 -20.22 -24.77 -24.83
N ARG A 645 -20.25 -26.08 -25.15
CA ARG A 645 -19.37 -27.08 -24.52
C ARG A 645 -17.89 -26.84 -24.85
N LEU A 646 -17.58 -26.56 -26.11
CA LEU A 646 -16.22 -26.23 -26.55
C LEU A 646 -15.71 -24.95 -25.88
N ARG A 647 -16.57 -23.93 -25.75
CA ARG A 647 -16.24 -22.70 -25.03
C ARG A 647 -15.95 -22.94 -23.56
N GLU A 648 -16.74 -23.78 -22.89
CA GLU A 648 -16.52 -24.12 -21.48
C GLU A 648 -15.19 -24.86 -21.28
N ALA A 649 -14.85 -25.80 -22.16
CA ALA A 649 -13.57 -26.50 -22.14
C ALA A 649 -12.39 -25.56 -22.39
N ALA A 650 -12.46 -24.69 -23.41
CA ALA A 650 -11.45 -23.70 -23.72
C ALA A 650 -11.27 -22.68 -22.58
N TYR A 651 -12.37 -22.28 -21.92
CA TYR A 651 -12.35 -21.36 -20.80
C TYR A 651 -11.69 -21.98 -19.55
N LYS A 652 -11.98 -23.25 -19.24
CA LYS A 652 -11.31 -23.98 -18.16
C LYS A 652 -9.81 -24.09 -18.41
N LYS A 653 -9.40 -24.37 -19.65
CA LYS A 653 -7.99 -24.41 -20.05
C LYS A 653 -7.31 -23.06 -19.90
N TYR A 654 -7.88 -21.98 -20.44
CA TYR A 654 -7.35 -20.62 -20.31
C TYR A 654 -7.24 -20.17 -18.84
N THR A 655 -8.26 -20.48 -18.02
CA THR A 655 -8.28 -20.13 -16.60
C THR A 655 -7.23 -20.91 -15.80
N ALA A 656 -7.05 -22.20 -16.08
CA ALA A 656 -6.00 -23.00 -15.45
C ALA A 656 -4.60 -22.49 -15.79
N LEU A 657 -4.37 -22.12 -17.06
CA LEU A 657 -3.08 -21.57 -17.52
C LEU A 657 -2.78 -20.22 -16.85
N THR A 658 -3.75 -19.29 -16.83
CA THR A 658 -3.59 -17.94 -16.26
C THR A 658 -3.50 -17.90 -14.73
N LEU A 659 -4.08 -18.87 -14.02
CA LEU A 659 -3.98 -18.95 -12.55
C LEU A 659 -2.70 -19.61 -12.05
N SER A 660 -2.01 -20.40 -12.88
CA SER A 660 -0.85 -21.20 -12.44
C SER A 660 0.44 -20.40 -12.15
N ARG A 661 0.50 -19.11 -12.52
CA ARG A 661 1.68 -18.23 -12.39
C ARG A 661 3.00 -18.79 -12.96
N GLN A 662 2.96 -19.86 -13.77
CA GLN A 662 4.14 -20.55 -14.32
C GLN A 662 4.22 -20.55 -15.86
N THR A 663 3.40 -19.79 -16.56
CA THR A 663 3.33 -19.89 -18.03
C THR A 663 4.09 -18.77 -18.74
N ASP A 664 4.94 -19.17 -19.69
CA ASP A 664 5.33 -18.33 -20.82
C ASP A 664 4.07 -17.90 -21.60
N ASP A 665 4.04 -16.64 -22.03
CA ASP A 665 2.94 -15.92 -22.72
C ASP A 665 2.22 -16.67 -23.89
N PRO A 666 2.86 -17.55 -24.71
CA PRO A 666 2.25 -18.08 -25.93
C PRO A 666 1.03 -18.99 -25.73
N GLU A 667 1.00 -19.84 -24.70
CA GLU A 667 -0.09 -20.82 -24.51
C GLU A 667 -1.38 -20.17 -24.01
N ALA A 668 -1.25 -19.14 -23.17
CA ALA A 668 -2.39 -18.33 -22.72
C ALA A 668 -2.98 -17.51 -23.88
N ILE A 669 -2.13 -16.96 -24.75
CA ILE A 669 -2.56 -16.24 -25.96
C ILE A 669 -3.28 -17.18 -26.93
N ALA A 670 -2.76 -18.39 -27.16
CA ALA A 670 -3.42 -19.39 -28.01
C ALA A 670 -4.79 -19.82 -27.45
N ALA A 671 -4.90 -20.04 -26.14
CA ALA A 671 -6.16 -20.37 -25.48
C ALA A 671 -7.17 -19.20 -25.53
N LEU A 672 -6.70 -17.96 -25.43
CA LEU A 672 -7.54 -16.76 -25.60
C LEU A 672 -8.02 -16.60 -27.05
N GLN A 673 -7.18 -16.93 -28.02
CA GLN A 673 -7.52 -16.87 -29.44
C GLN A 673 -8.58 -17.92 -29.79
N GLU A 674 -8.44 -19.15 -29.27
CA GLU A 674 -9.45 -20.20 -29.41
C GLU A 674 -10.82 -19.79 -28.80
N LEU A 675 -10.82 -19.13 -27.64
CA LEU A 675 -12.06 -18.58 -27.05
C LEU A 675 -12.73 -17.54 -27.96
N ARG A 676 -11.94 -16.65 -28.57
CA ARG A 676 -12.45 -15.61 -29.48
C ARG A 676 -13.04 -16.22 -30.75
N GLU A 677 -12.42 -17.26 -31.30
CA GLU A 677 -12.94 -17.96 -32.49
C GLU A 677 -14.26 -18.68 -32.19
N ILE A 678 -14.40 -19.31 -31.02
CA ILE A 678 -15.65 -19.95 -30.60
C ILE A 678 -16.75 -18.89 -30.38
N ASP A 679 -16.43 -17.75 -29.80
CA ASP A 679 -17.38 -16.64 -29.62
C ASP A 679 -17.79 -16.01 -30.96
N GLN A 680 -16.89 -15.96 -31.94
CA GLN A 680 -17.21 -15.54 -33.31
C GLN A 680 -18.14 -16.55 -34.00
N ALA A 681 -17.87 -17.85 -33.86
CA ALA A 681 -18.72 -18.91 -34.41
C ALA A 681 -20.15 -18.86 -33.85
N ARG A 682 -20.30 -18.60 -32.55
CA ARG A 682 -21.61 -18.44 -31.91
C ARG A 682 -22.37 -17.22 -32.42
N ARG A 683 -21.70 -16.07 -32.56
CA ARG A 683 -22.31 -14.86 -33.15
C ARG A 683 -22.73 -15.07 -34.61
N ALA A 684 -21.93 -15.82 -35.39
CA ALA A 684 -22.28 -16.18 -36.76
C ALA A 684 -23.53 -17.08 -36.79
N LEU A 685 -23.63 -18.06 -35.89
CA LEU A 685 -24.77 -18.96 -35.78
C LEU A 685 -26.05 -18.21 -35.35
N GLU A 686 -25.94 -17.29 -34.39
CA GLU A 686 -27.04 -16.42 -33.94
C GLU A 686 -27.53 -15.53 -35.09
N ALA A 687 -26.63 -14.93 -35.86
CA ALA A 687 -26.95 -14.13 -37.04
C ALA A 687 -27.65 -14.96 -38.14
N MET A 688 -27.27 -16.23 -38.32
CA MET A 688 -27.94 -17.16 -39.26
C MET A 688 -29.32 -17.60 -38.76
N SER A 689 -29.51 -17.75 -37.45
CA SER A 689 -30.79 -18.15 -36.84
C SER A 689 -31.83 -17.03 -36.78
N GLY A 690 -31.40 -15.76 -36.73
CA GLY A 690 -32.27 -14.59 -36.78
C GLY A 690 -32.71 -14.17 -38.20
N ALA A 691 -32.22 -14.86 -39.23
CA ALA A 691 -32.54 -14.61 -40.65
C ALA A 691 -33.57 -15.62 -41.23
N LYS A 692 -34.10 -16.53 -40.41
CA LYS A 692 -35.25 -17.41 -40.71
C LYS A 692 -36.47 -16.92 -39.93
#